data_AF-A0AAE0IFL4-F1
#
_entry.id   AF-A0AAE0IFL4-F1
#
_cell.length_a   1.000
_cell.length_b   1.000
_cell.length_c   1.000
_cell.angle_alpha   90.00
_cell.angle_beta   90.00
_cell.angle_gamma   90.00
#
_symmetry.space_group_name_H-M   'P 1'
#
loop_
_entity.id
_entity.type
_entity.pdbx_description
1 polymer ?
#
loop_
_entity_poly.entity_id
_entity_poly.type
_entity_poly.pdbx_seq_one_letter_code
_entity_poly.pdbx_strand_id
1 'polypeptide(L)'
;MVSHTPKGDPPGAAARRGSLSGASQFRSSAGPGFSRPQTSLRESRLRAPNASSVRGTSTQPSYNLFTGESRREMTAAMARPSSRQSIPSGPSPPRGRAATAGSSFSRESSKENLAPPDAEGYERQRRQIEELKADVNTLRYQIDNYEQEKEMVRLQMENEVRDTKRRAEEDFKAKQAADGDKAKALRHVEALQVELESLRADNDTQKRELEAKARDAQEEARLLQEQLEDLSAAKDEAARMAEREMTDLRAKIAGLQRTAQETEQESRIREDVLERTQALLAERDETLGSLEADVLRLKAQTGDAETISVIRRELSDQVTHIRMLEAKNRDMLAELKHLRQTHKAVEVVEEEKRSLQRRMAANETLEAELVEERTQRQRLEDERRAWTAYLQSTSNSDHPVEFDSPEAVARALIKERLKSASLLEELGSMKPDLADRDNIIKTLEDEKKSLRSQIEKLKTAGGASTGGDKARARIERQRALAVKEVEYLRAQLKTFDMEDMTLAPESVDEQKMKRIQDLEDLVDKYKQEVDALHADLSSIESTSTNPTQPAPIAGTKRLRDDDAESEQLGQLARKNRKLQADLSEAQTALHLLQKEHEVSTSQLASAKEQLKTRVLALRSNPTSDFEAIKTSTLAALKLENAELLSHIQRQPTLFATVPASQLAAAHREIAEARAETASSQKSSRRLKEVWASKSAEFKEAVFSTLGWTVSFIPGGKMRVESVYYPSTTDEHENSIVFDGEKGTMKVGGGPKSAFANRIGDNIKFWVRERGCVPCFLAALTLEFYDEHTRAVRPG
;
A
#
# COMPACT_ATOMS: atom_id res chain seq x y z
N MET A 1 5.52 -51.72 -31.69
CA MET A 1 6.81 -51.04 -31.43
C MET A 1 6.73 -49.67 -32.10
N VAL A 2 7.11 -48.54 -31.49
CA VAL A 2 7.69 -48.31 -30.15
C VAL A 2 6.75 -47.41 -29.33
N SER A 3 6.74 -47.58 -28.01
CA SER A 3 5.91 -46.82 -27.06
C SER A 3 6.74 -45.85 -26.25
N HIS A 4 6.31 -44.59 -26.11
CA HIS A 4 6.80 -43.70 -25.05
C HIS A 4 5.72 -42.75 -24.54
N THR A 5 5.34 -42.96 -23.28
CA THR A 5 4.62 -41.99 -22.45
C THR A 5 5.60 -41.18 -21.60
N PRO A 6 5.35 -39.90 -21.34
CA PRO A 6 5.75 -39.24 -20.12
C PRO A 6 4.55 -39.08 -19.16
N LYS A 7 4.78 -39.24 -17.85
CA LYS A 7 3.82 -38.89 -16.80
C LYS A 7 3.88 -37.39 -16.52
N GLY A 8 2.78 -36.80 -16.06
CA GLY A 8 2.79 -35.52 -15.35
C GLY A 8 2.77 -35.74 -13.83
N ASP A 9 3.35 -34.81 -13.07
CA ASP A 9 3.19 -34.64 -11.62
C ASP A 9 3.59 -33.17 -11.25
N PRO A 10 3.34 -32.67 -10.02
CA PRO A 10 2.68 -31.36 -9.86
C PRO A 10 3.60 -30.14 -9.63
N PRO A 11 3.07 -28.91 -9.80
CA PRO A 11 3.81 -27.66 -9.56
C PRO A 11 3.99 -27.35 -8.05
N GLY A 12 5.25 -27.33 -7.60
CA GLY A 12 5.65 -26.80 -6.29
C GLY A 12 6.09 -25.33 -6.37
N ALA A 13 5.80 -24.54 -5.34
CA ALA A 13 6.04 -23.09 -5.33
C ALA A 13 7.47 -22.69 -4.89
N ALA A 14 8.07 -21.71 -5.59
CA ALA A 14 9.24 -20.95 -5.12
C ALA A 14 9.44 -19.63 -5.88
N ALA A 15 8.62 -18.61 -5.62
CA ALA A 15 8.88 -17.27 -6.14
C ALA A 15 10.05 -16.60 -5.41
N ARG A 16 11.03 -16.05 -6.15
CA ARG A 16 12.06 -15.15 -5.61
C ARG A 16 11.87 -13.73 -6.16
N ARG A 17 12.14 -12.75 -5.31
CA ARG A 17 11.93 -11.32 -5.56
C ARG A 17 12.75 -10.80 -6.74
N GLY A 18 12.12 -9.99 -7.58
CA GLY A 18 12.76 -8.90 -8.31
C GLY A 18 12.06 -7.59 -7.91
N SER A 19 12.80 -6.59 -7.43
CA SER A 19 12.26 -5.30 -7.03
C SER A 19 12.64 -4.23 -8.04
N LEU A 20 11.65 -3.55 -8.63
CA LEU A 20 11.84 -2.36 -9.44
C LEU A 20 10.86 -1.27 -8.97
N SER A 21 11.39 -0.09 -8.64
CA SER A 21 10.60 1.11 -8.37
C SER A 21 10.44 1.90 -9.67
N GLY A 22 9.21 2.09 -10.12
CA GLY A 22 8.88 3.00 -11.23
C GLY A 22 7.89 4.05 -10.76
N ALA A 23 8.33 5.30 -10.62
CA ALA A 23 7.45 6.41 -10.27
C ALA A 23 6.91 7.07 -11.54
N SER A 24 5.60 6.95 -11.79
CA SER A 24 4.92 7.56 -12.94
C SER A 24 4.21 8.86 -12.54
N GLN A 25 4.83 10.01 -12.86
CA GLN A 25 4.16 11.30 -12.74
C GLN A 25 3.21 11.51 -13.93
N PHE A 26 1.91 11.59 -13.68
CA PHE A 26 0.94 12.01 -14.70
C PHE A 26 1.15 13.48 -15.07
N ARG A 27 1.22 13.79 -16.38
CA ARG A 27 1.12 15.16 -16.90
C ARG A 27 0.09 15.23 -18.01
N SER A 28 -0.90 16.10 -17.85
CA SER A 28 -2.04 16.26 -18.75
C SER A 28 -1.67 16.99 -20.04
N SER A 29 -2.08 16.46 -21.19
CA SER A 29 -1.94 17.12 -22.50
C SER A 29 -3.12 18.08 -22.77
N ALA A 30 -2.81 19.27 -23.27
CA ALA A 30 -3.78 20.26 -23.76
C ALA A 30 -3.25 20.94 -25.04
N GLY A 31 -4.16 21.45 -25.87
CA GLY A 31 -3.91 21.81 -27.27
C GLY A 31 -3.17 23.14 -27.55
N PRO A 32 -2.92 23.46 -28.83
CA PRO A 32 -1.85 24.38 -29.26
C PRO A 32 -2.30 25.81 -29.62
N GLY A 33 -1.36 26.77 -29.61
CA GLY A 33 -1.62 28.14 -30.10
C GLY A 33 -0.42 29.10 -30.23
N PHE A 34 0.12 29.20 -31.44
CA PHE A 34 0.70 30.40 -32.10
C PHE A 34 2.02 31.10 -31.68
N SER A 35 2.62 31.71 -32.73
CA SER A 35 3.52 32.88 -32.79
C SER A 35 4.99 32.79 -32.29
N ARG A 36 5.87 32.60 -33.28
CA ARG A 36 7.25 33.17 -33.35
C ARG A 36 7.18 34.72 -33.44
N PRO A 37 8.28 35.45 -33.15
CA PRO A 37 9.19 35.82 -34.25
C PRO A 37 10.69 35.75 -33.87
N GLN A 38 11.58 36.17 -34.79
CA GLN A 38 13.04 36.19 -34.61
C GLN A 38 13.60 37.62 -34.64
N THR A 39 14.76 37.82 -34.00
CA THR A 39 15.73 38.90 -34.28
C THR A 39 17.15 38.31 -34.34
N SER A 40 18.15 39.09 -34.77
CA SER A 40 19.31 38.55 -35.51
C SER A 40 20.68 39.17 -35.18
N LEU A 41 21.71 38.31 -35.27
CA LEU A 41 23.08 38.57 -35.79
C LEU A 41 23.98 39.66 -35.17
N ARG A 42 25.21 39.20 -34.80
CA ARG A 42 26.50 39.95 -34.80
C ARG A 42 26.61 41.15 -33.84
N GLU A 43 27.79 41.64 -33.44
CA GLU A 43 29.19 41.19 -33.60
C GLU A 43 29.95 41.55 -32.30
N SER A 44 31.04 40.86 -31.94
CA SER A 44 32.39 41.27 -32.35
C SER A 44 33.46 40.32 -31.78
N ARG A 45 34.68 40.38 -32.34
CA ARG A 45 35.87 39.67 -31.85
C ARG A 45 36.85 40.67 -31.24
N LEU A 46 37.71 40.23 -30.31
CA LEU A 46 39.13 40.56 -30.35
C LEU A 46 39.99 39.50 -29.63
N ARG A 47 41.31 39.72 -29.49
CA ARG A 47 42.34 38.66 -29.50
C ARG A 47 43.36 38.81 -28.37
N ALA A 48 43.92 37.66 -27.94
CA ALA A 48 45.11 37.49 -27.08
C ALA A 48 46.41 38.07 -27.75
N PRO A 49 47.65 38.04 -27.17
CA PRO A 49 48.14 37.11 -26.14
C PRO A 49 49.23 37.58 -25.13
N ASN A 50 49.53 36.71 -24.13
CA ASN A 50 50.87 36.25 -23.66
C ASN A 50 50.73 35.63 -22.24
N ALA A 51 51.12 34.37 -21.98
CA ALA A 51 52.48 33.84 -21.73
C ALA A 51 52.96 34.08 -20.27
N SER A 52 53.65 33.17 -19.55
CA SER A 52 53.96 31.74 -19.81
C SER A 52 54.62 31.07 -18.58
N SER A 53 54.45 29.75 -18.44
CA SER A 53 55.30 28.81 -17.68
C SER A 53 55.33 28.90 -16.13
N VAL A 54 55.25 27.72 -15.48
CA VAL A 54 56.22 27.22 -14.48
C VAL A 54 55.91 25.73 -14.19
N ARG A 55 56.92 24.91 -13.91
CA ARG A 55 56.75 23.52 -13.42
C ARG A 55 57.89 23.12 -12.47
N GLY A 56 57.54 22.59 -11.31
CA GLY A 56 58.47 22.03 -10.31
C GLY A 56 58.73 22.98 -9.12
N THR A 57 58.95 22.49 -7.89
CA THR A 57 59.09 21.09 -7.44
C THR A 57 58.46 20.81 -6.06
N SER A 58 58.16 19.52 -5.86
CA SER A 58 57.85 18.78 -4.63
C SER A 58 58.20 19.39 -3.26
N THR A 59 57.26 19.41 -2.32
CA THR A 59 57.24 18.43 -1.20
C THR A 59 55.87 18.30 -0.52
N GLN A 60 55.68 17.17 0.18
CA GLN A 60 54.47 16.67 0.86
C GLN A 60 54.85 16.46 2.37
N PRO A 61 53.92 16.36 3.36
CA PRO A 61 52.87 15.33 3.36
C PRO A 61 51.49 15.69 3.96
N SER A 62 50.55 14.78 3.69
CA SER A 62 49.22 14.65 4.29
C SER A 62 49.22 13.99 5.68
N TYR A 63 48.06 14.03 6.35
CA TYR A 63 47.75 13.32 7.59
C TYR A 63 46.65 12.27 7.32
N ASN A 64 46.61 11.14 8.06
CA ASN A 64 45.39 10.32 8.13
C ASN A 64 45.32 9.44 9.41
N LEU A 65 44.17 8.80 9.63
CA LEU A 65 43.71 8.28 10.92
C LEU A 65 43.56 6.74 10.97
N PHE A 66 43.50 6.19 12.19
CA PHE A 66 43.30 4.78 12.61
C PHE A 66 44.50 3.80 12.52
N THR A 67 44.84 3.22 13.69
CA THR A 67 45.82 2.13 13.96
C THR A 67 47.30 2.41 13.60
N GLY A 68 48.30 2.07 14.42
CA GLY A 68 48.31 1.56 15.80
C GLY A 68 49.72 1.08 16.22
N GLU A 69 50.16 1.40 17.45
CA GLU A 69 51.44 0.98 18.07
C GLU A 69 52.76 1.46 17.37
N SER A 70 53.98 1.42 17.94
CA SER A 70 54.44 0.91 19.25
C SER A 70 55.62 1.70 19.89
N ARG A 71 55.44 2.14 21.14
CA ARG A 71 56.28 1.84 22.34
C ARG A 71 57.84 1.92 22.30
N ARG A 72 58.41 2.84 23.11
CA ARG A 72 59.28 2.59 24.31
C ARG A 72 59.63 3.93 25.00
N GLU A 73 59.23 4.19 26.24
CA GLU A 73 59.82 3.75 27.52
C GLU A 73 61.28 4.22 27.76
N MET A 74 61.48 5.23 28.61
CA MET A 74 62.04 5.05 29.97
C MET A 74 61.99 6.35 30.81
N THR A 75 62.37 6.28 32.09
CA THR A 75 62.12 7.26 33.17
C THR A 75 63.40 7.73 33.88
N ALA A 76 63.47 8.97 34.40
CA ALA A 76 63.78 9.28 35.83
C ALA A 76 64.20 10.75 36.16
N ALA A 77 63.72 11.23 37.33
CA ALA A 77 64.38 12.05 38.36
C ALA A 77 65.02 13.46 38.13
N MET A 78 64.41 14.46 38.79
CA MET A 78 64.97 15.54 39.66
C MET A 78 66.11 16.50 39.23
N ALA A 79 65.86 17.82 39.35
CA ALA A 79 66.74 18.80 40.05
C ALA A 79 66.08 20.21 40.26
N ARG A 80 66.72 21.07 41.06
CA ARG A 80 66.45 22.51 41.41
C ARG A 80 67.82 23.25 41.36
N PRO A 81 67.94 24.61 41.50
CA PRO A 81 67.08 25.76 41.18
C PRO A 81 67.88 26.94 40.50
N SER A 82 67.41 28.21 40.60
CA SER A 82 68.16 29.51 40.44
C SER A 82 68.65 29.95 39.03
N SER A 83 68.89 31.24 38.68
CA SER A 83 68.50 32.57 39.24
C SER A 83 68.92 33.77 38.33
N ARG A 84 68.48 35.00 38.68
CA ARG A 84 69.06 36.35 38.36
C ARG A 84 68.90 36.91 36.93
N GLN A 85 69.01 38.22 36.68
CA GLN A 85 69.41 39.42 37.50
C GLN A 85 68.34 40.55 37.37
N SER A 86 68.42 41.85 37.73
CA SER A 86 69.37 42.85 38.34
C SER A 86 68.51 44.02 38.93
N ILE A 87 68.86 44.91 39.88
CA ILE A 87 70.10 45.65 40.28
C ILE A 87 70.41 46.82 39.31
N PRO A 88 70.78 48.07 39.73
CA PRO A 88 70.96 48.68 41.07
C PRO A 88 69.76 49.65 41.43
N SER A 89 69.78 50.78 42.19
CA SER A 89 70.78 51.62 42.90
C SER A 89 70.13 52.57 43.94
N GLY A 90 70.92 53.36 44.71
CA GLY A 90 70.51 54.57 45.49
C GLY A 90 70.58 54.46 47.04
N PRO A 91 71.08 55.45 47.83
CA PRO A 91 71.77 55.11 49.11
C PRO A 91 71.52 55.94 50.42
N SER A 92 71.53 55.23 51.58
CA SER A 92 72.34 55.55 52.80
C SER A 92 71.82 56.62 53.84
N PRO A 93 72.42 56.79 55.07
CA PRO A 93 71.89 56.13 56.28
C PRO A 93 71.77 57.01 57.60
N PRO A 94 72.37 56.72 58.80
CA PRO A 94 71.62 56.18 59.95
C PRO A 94 71.85 56.78 61.38
N ARG A 95 71.11 56.22 62.37
CA ARG A 95 71.43 56.07 63.82
C ARG A 95 71.58 57.31 64.72
N GLY A 96 70.92 57.25 65.88
CA GLY A 96 71.23 58.02 67.10
C GLY A 96 70.96 57.21 68.37
N ARG A 97 71.76 57.41 69.43
CA ARG A 97 71.64 56.74 70.75
C ARG A 97 72.36 57.55 71.83
N ALA A 98 71.61 58.18 72.74
CA ALA A 98 72.17 58.77 73.96
C ALA A 98 71.08 58.93 75.03
N ALA A 99 71.50 58.95 76.30
CA ALA A 99 70.73 59.49 77.40
C ALA A 99 71.55 60.62 78.04
N THR A 100 70.89 61.66 78.54
CA THR A 100 71.52 62.71 79.35
C THR A 100 70.49 63.30 80.31
N ALA A 101 70.91 63.58 81.54
CA ALA A 101 70.11 64.33 82.50
C ALA A 101 70.15 65.84 82.19
N GLY A 102 69.09 66.56 82.57
CA GLY A 102 68.96 68.01 82.39
C GLY A 102 68.40 68.68 83.64
N SER A 103 69.26 68.93 84.64
CA SER A 103 68.93 69.65 85.87
C SER A 103 69.52 71.06 85.82
N SER A 104 68.69 72.12 85.77
CA SER A 104 69.15 73.51 85.73
C SER A 104 68.14 74.55 86.30
N PHE A 105 68.16 74.81 87.61
CA PHE A 105 67.74 76.08 88.28
C PHE A 105 66.25 76.51 88.14
N SER A 106 65.66 77.43 88.92
CA SER A 106 66.10 78.35 89.99
C SER A 106 65.01 78.34 91.09
N ARG A 107 65.26 78.05 92.37
CA ARG A 107 65.81 78.93 93.43
C ARG A 107 64.97 80.21 93.67
N GLU A 108 64.18 80.17 94.76
CA GLU A 108 63.72 81.21 95.69
C GLU A 108 62.61 80.60 96.60
N SER A 109 62.31 81.03 97.82
CA SER A 109 63.07 81.87 98.77
C SER A 109 62.68 81.46 100.20
N SER A 110 63.64 81.47 101.14
CA SER A 110 63.39 81.13 102.55
C SER A 110 63.02 82.37 103.37
N LYS A 111 61.80 82.43 103.92
CA LYS A 111 61.45 83.41 104.97
C LYS A 111 60.34 82.93 105.91
N GLU A 112 60.79 82.32 107.02
CA GLU A 112 60.65 82.94 108.35
C GLU A 112 59.46 83.89 108.55
N ASN A 113 58.52 83.52 109.43
CA ASN A 113 57.92 84.44 110.38
C ASN A 113 57.26 83.73 111.58
N LEU A 114 57.20 84.46 112.69
CA LEU A 114 56.80 84.02 114.03
C LEU A 114 55.36 83.48 114.12
N ALA A 115 55.14 82.57 115.07
CA ALA A 115 53.82 82.31 115.65
C ALA A 115 53.53 83.31 116.78
N PRO A 116 52.38 84.01 116.72
CA PRO A 116 51.58 84.30 117.91
C PRO A 116 50.06 84.10 117.62
N PRO A 117 49.17 84.09 118.63
CA PRO A 117 49.07 83.00 119.58
C PRO A 117 47.62 82.47 119.72
N ASP A 118 47.22 81.49 118.90
CA ASP A 118 46.02 80.66 119.12
C ASP A 118 46.07 79.40 118.23
N ALA A 119 47.09 78.55 118.46
CA ALA A 119 47.54 77.56 117.47
C ALA A 119 46.50 76.49 117.08
N GLU A 120 45.70 75.99 118.02
CA GLU A 120 44.82 74.84 117.75
C GLU A 120 43.67 75.15 116.76
N GLY A 121 43.14 76.38 116.77
CA GLY A 121 42.07 76.78 115.85
C GLY A 121 42.58 76.90 114.41
N TYR A 122 43.69 77.62 114.23
CA TYR A 122 44.31 77.83 112.93
C TYR A 122 44.92 76.54 112.36
N GLU A 123 45.46 75.64 113.18
CA GLU A 123 45.92 74.34 112.68
C GLU A 123 44.78 73.44 112.21
N ARG A 124 43.63 73.42 112.90
CA ARG A 124 42.47 72.63 112.45
C ARG A 124 41.92 73.17 111.13
N GLN A 125 41.76 74.49 111.00
CA GLN A 125 41.35 75.13 109.74
C GLN A 125 42.40 74.95 108.64
N ARG A 126 43.70 75.03 108.95
CA ARG A 126 44.78 74.80 107.98
C ARG A 126 44.80 73.36 107.50
N ARG A 127 44.64 72.38 108.37
CA ARG A 127 44.55 70.95 108.01
C ARG A 127 43.33 70.72 107.11
N GLN A 128 42.16 71.25 107.46
CA GLN A 128 40.97 71.21 106.59
C GLN A 128 41.18 71.90 105.24
N ILE A 129 41.94 73.00 105.18
CA ILE A 129 42.29 73.69 103.93
C ILE A 129 43.35 72.92 103.13
N GLU A 130 44.24 72.16 103.76
CA GLU A 130 45.23 71.30 103.12
C GLU A 130 44.62 69.98 102.63
N GLU A 131 43.66 69.41 103.39
CA GLU A 131 42.77 68.33 103.00
C GLU A 131 41.92 68.76 101.78
N LEU A 132 41.17 69.87 101.87
CA LEU A 132 40.40 70.39 100.74
C LEU A 132 41.27 70.77 99.52
N LYS A 133 42.55 71.13 99.71
CA LYS A 133 43.50 71.31 98.60
C LYS A 133 43.99 69.98 98.03
N ALA A 134 44.16 68.94 98.84
CA ALA A 134 44.46 67.59 98.37
C ALA A 134 43.25 67.01 97.62
N ASP A 135 42.02 67.23 98.09
CA ASP A 135 40.78 66.87 97.41
C ASP A 135 40.62 67.64 96.10
N VAL A 136 40.80 68.97 96.10
CA VAL A 136 40.76 69.77 94.85
C VAL A 136 41.86 69.37 93.88
N ASN A 137 43.07 69.01 94.35
CA ASN A 137 44.15 68.57 93.48
C ASN A 137 43.91 67.13 92.95
N THR A 138 43.38 66.22 93.75
CA THR A 138 43.03 64.86 93.29
C THR A 138 41.82 64.87 92.36
N LEU A 139 40.81 65.71 92.62
CA LEU A 139 39.71 65.97 91.68
C LEU A 139 40.21 66.61 90.38
N ARG A 140 41.20 67.52 90.43
CA ARG A 140 41.86 68.05 89.22
C ARG A 140 42.59 66.94 88.46
N TYR A 141 43.42 66.13 89.12
CA TYR A 141 44.07 65.00 88.45
C TYR A 141 43.07 63.97 87.90
N GLN A 142 41.91 63.77 88.55
CA GLN A 142 40.83 62.94 88.00
C GLN A 142 40.17 63.59 86.78
N ILE A 143 39.91 64.90 86.79
CA ILE A 143 39.39 65.65 85.63
C ILE A 143 40.39 65.61 84.48
N ASP A 144 41.67 65.95 84.72
CA ASP A 144 42.74 65.93 83.72
C ASP A 144 42.92 64.53 83.12
N ASN A 145 42.78 63.47 83.95
CA ASN A 145 42.82 62.08 83.50
C ASN A 145 41.57 61.71 82.68
N TYR A 146 40.36 62.08 83.10
CA TYR A 146 39.14 61.86 82.32
C TYR A 146 39.13 62.66 81.01
N GLU A 147 39.74 63.84 80.97
CA GLU A 147 39.93 64.60 79.73
C GLU A 147 40.93 63.91 78.80
N GLN A 148 42.07 63.41 79.30
CA GLN A 148 43.00 62.60 78.53
C GLN A 148 42.38 61.28 78.03
N GLU A 149 41.62 60.57 78.86
CA GLU A 149 40.89 59.36 78.45
C GLU A 149 39.85 59.67 77.36
N LYS A 150 39.11 60.78 77.51
CA LYS A 150 38.14 61.26 76.52
C LYS A 150 38.79 61.69 75.21
N GLU A 151 39.97 62.31 75.25
CA GLU A 151 40.74 62.63 74.05
C GLU A 151 41.31 61.38 73.38
N MET A 152 41.81 60.42 74.16
CA MET A 152 42.28 59.13 73.64
C MET A 152 41.14 58.32 72.99
N VAL A 153 39.97 58.24 73.62
CA VAL A 153 38.77 57.61 73.04
C VAL A 153 38.30 58.37 71.79
N ARG A 154 38.35 59.71 71.80
CA ARG A 154 38.03 60.52 70.61
C ARG A 154 38.99 60.25 69.46
N LEU A 155 40.29 60.13 69.72
CA LEU A 155 41.29 59.81 68.70
C LEU A 155 41.17 58.36 68.21
N GLN A 156 40.81 57.42 69.08
CA GLN A 156 40.48 56.04 68.71
C GLN A 156 39.27 56.02 67.76
N MET A 157 38.14 56.62 68.15
CA MET A 157 36.95 56.75 67.28
C MET A 157 37.27 57.47 65.95
N GLU A 158 38.08 58.53 65.97
CA GLU A 158 38.44 59.25 64.74
C GLU A 158 39.32 58.40 63.81
N ASN A 159 40.22 57.59 64.36
CA ASN A 159 41.04 56.65 63.60
C ASN A 159 40.22 55.46 63.09
N GLU A 160 39.27 54.93 63.86
CA GLU A 160 38.29 53.94 63.41
C GLU A 160 37.43 54.50 62.26
N VAL A 161 37.00 55.77 62.35
CA VAL A 161 36.29 56.47 61.27
C VAL A 161 37.19 56.69 60.04
N ARG A 162 38.50 56.91 60.20
CA ARG A 162 39.46 56.97 59.08
C ARG A 162 39.64 55.59 58.43
N ASP A 163 39.86 54.54 59.20
CA ASP A 163 40.09 53.19 58.67
C ASP A 163 38.83 52.57 58.08
N THR A 164 37.65 52.82 58.62
CA THR A 164 36.37 52.39 58.01
C THR A 164 36.10 53.14 56.69
N LYS A 165 36.37 54.45 56.61
CA LYS A 165 36.33 55.19 55.34
C LYS A 165 37.33 54.65 54.33
N ARG A 166 38.57 54.40 54.75
CA ARG A 166 39.62 53.85 53.88
C ARG A 166 39.25 52.46 53.34
N ARG A 167 38.74 51.57 54.19
CA ARG A 167 38.20 50.26 53.77
C ARG A 167 37.04 50.41 52.80
N ALA A 168 36.10 51.33 53.06
CA ALA A 168 34.97 51.59 52.16
C ALA A 168 35.42 52.14 50.79
N GLU A 169 36.47 52.96 50.74
CA GLU A 169 37.09 53.41 49.50
C GLU A 169 37.85 52.30 48.75
N GLU A 170 38.59 51.46 49.48
CA GLU A 170 39.29 50.28 48.95
C GLU A 170 38.26 49.29 48.36
N ASP A 171 37.17 48.99 49.08
CA ASP A 171 36.03 48.19 48.64
C ASP A 171 35.32 48.80 47.42
N PHE A 172 35.13 50.12 47.38
CA PHE A 172 34.50 50.80 46.24
C PHE A 172 35.37 50.71 44.99
N LYS A 173 36.69 50.92 45.12
CA LYS A 173 37.66 50.78 44.01
C LYS A 173 37.73 49.32 43.53
N ALA A 174 37.68 48.35 44.44
CA ALA A 174 37.62 46.92 44.11
C ALA A 174 36.34 46.55 43.35
N LYS A 175 35.17 47.06 43.79
CA LYS A 175 33.88 46.89 43.07
C LYS A 175 33.93 47.53 41.69
N GLN A 176 34.41 48.76 41.57
CA GLN A 176 34.53 49.46 40.28
C GLN A 176 35.45 48.71 39.30
N ALA A 177 36.55 48.11 39.79
CA ALA A 177 37.41 47.25 38.97
C ALA A 177 36.68 45.98 38.52
N ALA A 178 36.00 45.28 39.45
CA ALA A 178 35.24 44.07 39.15
C ALA A 178 34.08 44.30 38.16
N ASP A 179 33.34 45.41 38.31
CA ASP A 179 32.29 45.82 37.35
C ASP A 179 32.90 46.21 36.00
N GLY A 180 34.07 46.85 35.98
CA GLY A 180 34.81 47.16 34.76
C GLY A 180 35.28 45.90 34.01
N ASP A 181 35.78 44.88 34.71
CA ASP A 181 36.18 43.61 34.14
C ASP A 181 34.98 42.75 33.72
N LYS A 182 33.88 42.78 34.49
CA LYS A 182 32.59 42.21 34.09
C LYS A 182 32.06 42.86 32.81
N ALA A 183 32.17 44.17 32.66
CA ALA A 183 31.77 44.87 31.44
C ALA A 183 32.64 44.52 30.22
N LYS A 184 33.95 44.27 30.41
CA LYS A 184 34.82 43.71 29.35
C LYS A 184 34.39 42.29 28.98
N ALA A 185 34.17 41.43 29.98
CA ALA A 185 33.76 40.05 29.76
C ALA A 185 32.41 39.95 29.03
N LEU A 186 31.43 40.78 29.39
CA LEU A 186 30.14 40.89 28.68
C LEU A 186 30.34 41.30 27.23
N ARG A 187 31.15 42.35 26.95
CA ARG A 187 31.46 42.77 25.57
C ARG A 187 32.18 41.69 24.75
N HIS A 188 33.03 40.88 25.37
CA HIS A 188 33.64 39.74 24.69
C HIS A 188 32.64 38.62 24.39
N VAL A 189 31.68 38.37 25.28
CA VAL A 189 30.57 37.43 25.04
C VAL A 189 29.63 37.96 23.95
N GLU A 190 29.29 39.24 23.96
CA GLU A 190 28.49 39.92 22.93
C GLU A 190 29.18 39.85 21.56
N ALA A 191 30.48 40.13 21.48
CA ALA A 191 31.25 40.01 20.25
C ALA A 191 31.28 38.56 19.72
N LEU A 192 31.54 37.58 20.59
CA LEU A 192 31.52 36.15 20.22
C LEU A 192 30.11 35.68 19.81
N GLN A 193 29.04 36.25 20.38
CA GLN A 193 27.67 35.97 19.95
C GLN A 193 27.41 36.51 18.54
N VAL A 194 27.81 37.75 18.24
CA VAL A 194 27.70 38.34 16.90
C VAL A 194 28.55 37.58 15.87
N GLU A 195 29.76 37.15 16.22
CA GLU A 195 30.61 36.29 15.36
C GLU A 195 29.98 34.90 15.12
N LEU A 196 29.36 34.29 16.13
CA LEU A 196 28.64 33.03 15.96
C LEU A 196 27.35 33.20 15.13
N GLU A 197 26.68 34.34 15.21
CA GLU A 197 25.50 34.65 14.40
C GLU A 197 25.85 34.95 12.94
N SER A 198 26.93 35.69 12.67
CA SER A 198 27.42 35.90 11.30
C SER A 198 27.91 34.60 10.67
N LEU A 199 28.70 33.79 11.39
CA LEU A 199 29.14 32.47 10.91
C LEU A 199 27.98 31.50 10.66
N ARG A 200 26.89 31.59 11.42
CA ARG A 200 25.64 30.84 11.13
C ARG A 200 24.95 31.35 9.88
N ALA A 201 24.83 32.67 9.72
CA ALA A 201 24.23 33.28 8.54
C ALA A 201 25.00 32.94 7.26
N ASP A 202 26.33 33.02 7.29
CA ASP A 202 27.24 32.65 6.19
C ASP A 202 27.18 31.14 5.88
N ASN A 203 27.06 30.29 6.91
CA ASN A 203 26.89 28.85 6.69
C ASN A 203 25.53 28.53 6.06
N ASP A 204 24.48 29.28 6.39
CA ASP A 204 23.14 29.10 5.82
C ASP A 204 22.98 29.74 4.44
N THR A 205 23.70 30.80 4.07
CA THR A 205 23.78 31.26 2.68
C THR A 205 24.56 30.28 1.82
N GLN A 206 25.71 29.77 2.29
CA GLN A 206 26.47 28.72 1.60
C GLN A 206 25.66 27.44 1.40
N LYS A 207 24.88 26.98 2.39
CA LYS A 207 23.92 25.87 2.21
C LYS A 207 22.92 26.15 1.11
N ARG A 208 22.24 27.30 1.15
CA ARG A 208 21.23 27.68 0.14
C ARG A 208 21.83 27.76 -1.27
N GLU A 209 23.05 28.26 -1.41
CA GLU A 209 23.78 28.27 -2.69
C GLU A 209 24.13 26.86 -3.18
N LEU A 210 24.58 25.98 -2.29
CA LEU A 210 24.92 24.60 -2.65
C LEU A 210 23.66 23.78 -2.96
N GLU A 211 22.55 24.00 -2.25
CA GLU A 211 21.24 23.43 -2.56
C GLU A 211 20.70 23.94 -3.89
N ALA A 212 20.85 25.23 -4.22
CA ALA A 212 20.47 25.78 -5.52
C ALA A 212 21.27 25.11 -6.64
N LYS A 213 22.61 25.14 -6.56
CA LYS A 213 23.50 24.49 -7.53
C LYS A 213 23.25 22.98 -7.66
N ALA A 214 22.82 22.31 -6.59
CA ALA A 214 22.42 20.90 -6.62
C ALA A 214 21.05 20.67 -7.29
N ARG A 215 20.09 21.59 -7.15
CA ARG A 215 18.82 21.56 -7.90
C ARG A 215 19.05 21.87 -9.36
N ASP A 216 19.80 22.92 -9.69
CA ASP A 216 20.16 23.30 -11.05
C ASP A 216 20.83 22.12 -11.78
N ALA A 217 21.80 21.45 -11.16
CA ALA A 217 22.46 20.27 -11.72
C ALA A 217 21.55 19.03 -11.82
N GLN A 218 20.53 18.89 -10.95
CA GLN A 218 19.51 17.85 -11.07
C GLN A 218 18.53 18.13 -12.21
N GLU A 219 18.17 19.40 -12.43
CA GLU A 219 17.33 19.83 -13.55
C GLU A 219 18.08 19.71 -14.89
N GLU A 220 19.36 20.09 -14.96
CA GLU A 220 20.22 19.81 -16.13
C GLU A 220 20.36 18.31 -16.41
N ALA A 221 20.61 17.49 -15.38
CA ALA A 221 20.70 16.04 -15.53
C ALA A 221 19.38 15.41 -16.01
N ARG A 222 18.24 15.90 -15.50
CA ARG A 222 16.90 15.49 -15.95
C ARG A 222 16.64 15.90 -17.40
N LEU A 223 16.95 17.15 -17.77
CA LEU A 223 16.76 17.64 -19.15
C LEU A 223 17.64 16.87 -20.15
N LEU A 224 18.86 16.48 -19.75
CA LEU A 224 19.72 15.60 -20.54
C LEU A 224 19.18 14.16 -20.63
N GLN A 225 18.54 13.64 -19.59
CA GLN A 225 17.83 12.35 -19.65
C GLN A 225 16.62 12.42 -20.59
N GLU A 226 15.75 13.41 -20.45
CA GLU A 226 14.60 13.63 -21.34
C GLU A 226 15.04 13.79 -22.80
N GLN A 227 16.13 14.52 -23.08
CA GLN A 227 16.72 14.64 -24.42
C GLN A 227 17.31 13.32 -24.95
N LEU A 228 17.93 12.50 -24.09
CA LEU A 228 18.45 11.18 -24.48
C LEU A 228 17.31 10.19 -24.75
N GLU A 229 16.22 10.26 -23.99
CA GLU A 229 15.00 9.47 -24.22
C GLU A 229 14.34 9.88 -25.54
N ASP A 230 14.12 11.18 -25.80
CA ASP A 230 13.61 11.69 -27.08
C ASP A 230 14.47 11.25 -28.28
N LEU A 231 15.81 11.38 -28.18
CA LEU A 231 16.73 10.94 -29.23
C LEU A 231 16.72 9.41 -29.41
N SER A 232 16.51 8.63 -28.34
CA SER A 232 16.36 7.18 -28.43
C SER A 232 15.05 6.78 -29.11
N ALA A 233 13.94 7.46 -28.78
CA ALA A 233 12.63 7.22 -29.39
C ALA A 233 12.64 7.57 -30.89
N ALA A 234 13.23 8.71 -31.26
CA ALA A 234 13.41 9.13 -32.64
C ALA A 234 14.30 8.17 -33.44
N LYS A 235 15.39 7.67 -32.83
CA LYS A 235 16.25 6.64 -33.43
C LYS A 235 15.51 5.32 -33.65
N ASP A 236 14.75 4.86 -32.66
CA ASP A 236 14.02 3.59 -32.74
C ASP A 236 12.82 3.68 -33.70
N GLU A 237 12.19 4.84 -33.84
CA GLU A 237 11.18 5.08 -34.88
C GLU A 237 11.82 5.14 -36.28
N ALA A 238 12.96 5.81 -36.45
CA ALA A 238 13.72 5.79 -37.70
C ALA A 238 14.18 4.35 -38.07
N ALA A 239 14.59 3.55 -37.09
CA ALA A 239 14.92 2.14 -37.29
C ALA A 239 13.68 1.33 -37.74
N ARG A 240 12.54 1.48 -37.06
CA ARG A 240 11.26 0.85 -37.45
C ARG A 240 10.81 1.27 -38.86
N MET A 241 11.06 2.51 -39.27
CA MET A 241 10.77 2.95 -40.64
C MET A 241 11.72 2.33 -41.66
N ALA A 242 13.03 2.30 -41.39
CA ALA A 242 14.01 1.63 -42.26
C ALA A 242 13.74 0.11 -42.38
N GLU A 243 13.29 -0.55 -41.31
CA GLU A 243 12.87 -1.96 -41.35
C GLU A 243 11.61 -2.19 -42.21
N ARG A 244 10.63 -1.28 -42.14
CA ARG A 244 9.44 -1.30 -43.02
C ARG A 244 9.85 -1.11 -44.48
N GLU A 245 10.66 -0.11 -44.79
CA GLU A 245 11.17 0.11 -46.15
C GLU A 245 11.98 -1.10 -46.67
N MET A 246 12.82 -1.71 -45.82
CA MET A 246 13.56 -2.91 -46.17
C MET A 246 12.65 -4.12 -46.40
N THR A 247 11.58 -4.30 -45.61
CA THR A 247 10.61 -5.40 -45.83
C THR A 247 9.78 -5.18 -47.08
N ASP A 248 9.35 -3.95 -47.35
CA ASP A 248 8.68 -3.56 -48.60
C ASP A 248 9.56 -3.77 -49.84
N LEU A 249 10.84 -3.38 -49.78
CA LEU A 249 11.79 -3.60 -50.87
C LEU A 249 12.08 -5.09 -51.07
N ARG A 250 12.21 -5.88 -49.99
CA ARG A 250 12.32 -7.34 -50.07
C ARG A 250 11.07 -7.98 -50.68
N ALA A 251 9.87 -7.50 -50.32
CA ALA A 251 8.62 -7.99 -50.90
C ALA A 251 8.50 -7.64 -52.40
N LYS A 252 8.90 -6.42 -52.79
CA LYS A 252 8.97 -5.99 -54.21
C LYS A 252 9.98 -6.85 -55.00
N ILE A 253 11.18 -7.08 -54.46
CA ILE A 253 12.21 -7.94 -55.09
C ILE A 253 11.70 -9.38 -55.22
N ALA A 254 11.11 -9.96 -54.17
CA ALA A 254 10.56 -11.32 -54.23
C ALA A 254 9.37 -11.43 -55.20
N GLY A 255 8.56 -10.38 -55.34
CA GLY A 255 7.52 -10.29 -56.37
C GLY A 255 8.11 -10.29 -57.78
N LEU A 256 9.07 -9.41 -58.04
CA LEU A 256 9.76 -9.32 -59.34
C LEU A 256 10.50 -10.62 -59.70
N GLN A 257 11.12 -11.29 -58.72
CA GLN A 257 11.76 -12.59 -58.91
C GLN A 257 10.77 -13.68 -59.28
N ARG A 258 9.57 -13.72 -58.66
CA ARG A 258 8.51 -14.65 -59.07
C ARG A 258 8.03 -14.37 -60.49
N THR A 259 7.72 -13.12 -60.82
CA THR A 259 7.26 -12.78 -62.18
C THR A 259 8.33 -13.09 -63.23
N ALA A 260 9.62 -12.90 -62.92
CA ALA A 260 10.71 -13.30 -63.80
C ALA A 260 10.74 -14.83 -64.00
N GLN A 261 10.70 -15.61 -62.91
CA GLN A 261 10.66 -17.08 -62.96
C GLN A 261 9.41 -17.61 -63.68
N GLU A 262 8.25 -16.98 -63.49
CA GLU A 262 7.01 -17.28 -64.20
C GLU A 262 7.17 -17.02 -65.70
N THR A 263 7.72 -15.86 -66.11
CA THR A 263 7.99 -15.58 -67.54
C THR A 263 9.05 -16.49 -68.16
N GLU A 264 10.09 -16.89 -67.41
CA GLU A 264 11.06 -17.89 -67.86
C GLU A 264 10.41 -19.28 -68.04
N GLN A 265 9.55 -19.69 -67.11
CA GLN A 265 8.81 -20.95 -67.24
C GLN A 265 7.83 -20.91 -68.42
N GLU A 266 7.11 -19.81 -68.62
CA GLU A 266 6.27 -19.63 -69.80
C GLU A 266 7.08 -19.63 -71.10
N SER A 267 8.28 -19.02 -71.13
CA SER A 267 9.15 -19.04 -72.31
C SER A 267 9.59 -20.47 -72.62
N ARG A 268 10.12 -21.19 -71.62
CA ARG A 268 10.52 -22.60 -71.77
C ARG A 268 9.36 -23.50 -72.19
N ILE A 269 8.15 -23.29 -71.66
CA ILE A 269 6.95 -24.03 -72.07
C ILE A 269 6.54 -23.69 -73.51
N ARG A 270 6.69 -22.43 -73.94
CA ARG A 270 6.46 -22.02 -75.34
C ARG A 270 7.52 -22.62 -76.27
N GLU A 271 8.78 -22.65 -75.86
CA GLU A 271 9.90 -23.29 -76.58
C GLU A 271 9.66 -24.81 -76.71
N ASP A 272 9.39 -25.51 -75.60
CA ASP A 272 8.96 -26.92 -75.53
C ASP A 272 7.81 -27.25 -76.50
N VAL A 273 6.80 -26.37 -76.55
CA VAL A 273 5.64 -26.54 -77.43
C VAL A 273 6.01 -26.24 -78.87
N LEU A 274 6.81 -25.21 -79.14
CA LEU A 274 7.29 -24.88 -80.48
C LEU A 274 8.14 -26.02 -81.05
N GLU A 275 9.12 -26.53 -80.31
CA GLU A 275 9.92 -27.70 -80.71
C GLU A 275 9.05 -28.92 -80.98
N ARG A 276 8.10 -29.24 -80.09
CA ARG A 276 7.14 -30.35 -80.32
C ARG A 276 6.27 -30.11 -81.54
N THR A 277 5.80 -28.89 -81.80
CA THR A 277 5.03 -28.58 -83.02
C THR A 277 5.89 -28.60 -84.27
N GLN A 278 7.17 -28.23 -84.21
CA GLN A 278 8.11 -28.32 -85.34
C GLN A 278 8.47 -29.77 -85.64
N ALA A 279 8.71 -30.60 -84.62
CA ALA A 279 8.92 -32.03 -84.77
C ALA A 279 7.67 -32.73 -85.32
N LEU A 280 6.48 -32.41 -84.79
CA LEU A 280 5.21 -32.91 -85.33
C LEU A 280 4.91 -32.38 -86.73
N LEU A 281 5.31 -31.15 -87.09
CA LEU A 281 5.19 -30.62 -88.45
C LEU A 281 6.13 -31.35 -89.40
N ALA A 282 7.40 -31.56 -89.04
CA ALA A 282 8.34 -32.35 -89.84
C ALA A 282 7.85 -33.81 -90.02
N GLU A 283 7.34 -34.44 -88.96
CA GLU A 283 6.72 -35.76 -89.03
C GLU A 283 5.42 -35.75 -89.86
N ARG A 284 4.63 -34.67 -89.81
CA ARG A 284 3.45 -34.48 -90.68
C ARG A 284 3.82 -34.17 -92.12
N ASP A 285 4.94 -33.50 -92.40
CA ASP A 285 5.40 -33.21 -93.76
C ASP A 285 6.04 -34.45 -94.39
N GLU A 286 6.75 -35.29 -93.61
CA GLU A 286 7.22 -36.61 -94.04
C GLU A 286 6.05 -37.60 -94.22
N THR A 287 5.09 -37.61 -93.30
CA THR A 287 3.86 -38.42 -93.47
C THR A 287 2.93 -37.87 -94.54
N LEU A 288 2.94 -36.56 -94.85
CA LEU A 288 2.26 -36.00 -96.02
C LEU A 288 3.02 -36.32 -97.32
N GLY A 289 4.35 -36.31 -97.34
CA GLY A 289 5.12 -36.75 -98.51
C GLY A 289 4.88 -38.23 -98.84
N SER A 290 4.87 -39.10 -97.82
CA SER A 290 4.52 -40.51 -98.00
C SER A 290 3.02 -40.71 -98.27
N LEU A 291 2.11 -39.97 -97.64
CA LEU A 291 0.68 -39.99 -97.95
C LEU A 291 0.34 -39.31 -99.28
N GLU A 292 1.17 -38.44 -99.86
CA GLU A 292 0.96 -37.90 -101.21
C GLU A 292 1.45 -38.89 -102.26
N ALA A 293 2.55 -39.61 -102.01
CA ALA A 293 2.93 -40.78 -102.78
C ALA A 293 1.85 -41.89 -102.70
N ASP A 294 1.33 -42.15 -101.49
CA ASP A 294 0.24 -43.11 -101.27
C ASP A 294 -1.12 -42.59 -101.73
N VAL A 295 -1.38 -41.28 -101.81
CA VAL A 295 -2.60 -40.71 -102.41
C VAL A 295 -2.47 -40.59 -103.92
N LEU A 296 -1.26 -40.56 -104.50
CA LEU A 296 -1.08 -40.87 -105.92
C LEU A 296 -1.37 -42.36 -106.18
N ARG A 297 -0.96 -43.26 -105.28
CA ARG A 297 -1.30 -44.70 -105.32
C ARG A 297 -2.78 -45.00 -105.05
N LEU A 298 -3.45 -44.25 -104.17
CA LEU A 298 -4.85 -44.44 -103.74
C LEU A 298 -5.84 -43.56 -104.50
N LYS A 299 -5.40 -42.51 -105.22
CA LYS A 299 -6.18 -41.97 -106.36
C LYS A 299 -6.15 -42.92 -107.56
N ALA A 300 -5.14 -43.79 -107.65
CA ALA A 300 -5.15 -44.97 -108.53
C ALA A 300 -5.82 -46.21 -107.89
N GLN A 301 -6.16 -46.18 -106.60
CA GLN A 301 -6.82 -47.26 -105.84
C GLN A 301 -7.86 -46.69 -104.84
N THR A 302 -8.93 -46.10 -105.40
CA THR A 302 -10.24 -45.75 -104.78
C THR A 302 -10.35 -45.70 -103.25
N GLY A 303 -10.70 -44.54 -102.69
CA GLY A 303 -10.77 -44.31 -101.23
C GLY A 303 -11.98 -44.87 -100.48
N ASP A 304 -11.79 -45.08 -99.17
CA ASP A 304 -12.70 -45.76 -98.25
C ASP A 304 -13.37 -44.84 -97.21
N ALA A 305 -14.52 -45.29 -96.68
CA ALA A 305 -15.32 -44.56 -95.68
C ALA A 305 -15.18 -45.07 -94.23
N GLU A 306 -14.61 -46.26 -94.01
CA GLU A 306 -14.64 -46.92 -92.69
C GLU A 306 -13.69 -46.27 -91.68
N THR A 307 -12.52 -45.80 -92.13
CA THR A 307 -11.53 -45.06 -91.31
C THR A 307 -12.14 -43.81 -90.66
N ILE A 308 -13.01 -43.10 -91.39
CA ILE A 308 -13.75 -41.92 -90.93
C ILE A 308 -14.70 -42.27 -89.77
N SER A 309 -15.18 -43.51 -89.67
CA SER A 309 -16.06 -43.94 -88.58
C SER A 309 -15.31 -44.16 -87.26
N VAL A 310 -14.10 -44.74 -87.32
CA VAL A 310 -13.25 -44.98 -86.14
C VAL A 310 -12.80 -43.65 -85.52
N ILE A 311 -12.31 -42.74 -86.37
CA ILE A 311 -11.88 -41.39 -85.95
C ILE A 311 -13.01 -40.65 -85.22
N ARG A 312 -14.26 -40.72 -85.71
CA ARG A 312 -15.42 -40.09 -85.05
C ARG A 312 -15.69 -40.67 -83.65
N ARG A 313 -15.51 -41.98 -83.47
CA ARG A 313 -15.68 -42.66 -82.18
C ARG A 313 -14.64 -42.18 -81.17
N GLU A 314 -13.35 -42.20 -81.54
CA GLU A 314 -12.26 -41.78 -80.65
C GLU A 314 -12.34 -40.29 -80.31
N LEU A 315 -12.71 -39.44 -81.27
CA LEU A 315 -12.95 -38.01 -81.01
C LEU A 315 -14.10 -37.81 -80.00
N SER A 316 -15.15 -38.64 -80.06
CA SER A 316 -16.26 -38.57 -79.10
C SER A 316 -15.85 -39.01 -77.69
N ASP A 317 -15.08 -40.11 -77.57
CA ASP A 317 -14.56 -40.58 -76.29
C ASP A 317 -13.64 -39.51 -75.66
N GLN A 318 -12.73 -38.89 -76.44
CA GLN A 318 -11.90 -37.77 -75.99
C GLN A 318 -12.72 -36.56 -75.53
N VAL A 319 -13.77 -36.17 -76.26
CA VAL A 319 -14.66 -35.07 -75.86
C VAL A 319 -15.40 -35.37 -74.55
N THR A 320 -15.78 -36.62 -74.27
CA THR A 320 -16.34 -36.96 -72.94
C THR A 320 -15.29 -36.87 -71.84
N HIS A 321 -14.04 -37.30 -72.10
CA HIS A 321 -12.95 -37.21 -71.13
C HIS A 321 -12.59 -35.76 -70.80
N ILE A 322 -12.50 -34.88 -71.80
CA ILE A 322 -12.29 -33.43 -71.61
C ILE A 322 -13.41 -32.85 -70.74
N ARG A 323 -14.69 -33.15 -71.03
CA ARG A 323 -15.82 -32.68 -70.21
C ARG A 323 -15.75 -33.16 -68.76
N MET A 324 -15.28 -34.39 -68.50
CA MET A 324 -15.07 -34.90 -67.15
C MET A 324 -13.91 -34.20 -66.42
N LEU A 325 -12.81 -33.89 -67.12
CA LEU A 325 -11.71 -33.10 -66.56
C LEU A 325 -12.12 -31.65 -66.26
N GLU A 326 -12.87 -31.02 -67.17
CA GLU A 326 -13.43 -29.69 -66.93
C GLU A 326 -14.40 -29.67 -65.73
N ALA A 327 -15.23 -30.71 -65.56
CA ALA A 327 -16.13 -30.83 -64.41
C ALA A 327 -15.32 -30.87 -63.10
N LYS A 328 -14.37 -31.81 -62.98
CA LYS A 328 -13.47 -31.89 -61.81
C LYS A 328 -12.72 -30.59 -61.55
N ASN A 329 -12.31 -29.87 -62.59
CA ASN A 329 -11.62 -28.58 -62.43
C ASN A 329 -12.58 -27.47 -61.94
N ARG A 330 -13.85 -27.47 -62.38
CA ARG A 330 -14.89 -26.59 -61.80
C ARG A 330 -15.16 -26.91 -60.34
N ASP A 331 -15.19 -28.20 -59.98
CA ASP A 331 -15.42 -28.67 -58.61
C ASP A 331 -14.26 -28.26 -57.68
N MET A 332 -13.01 -28.53 -58.07
CA MET A 332 -11.81 -28.06 -57.34
C MET A 332 -11.77 -26.53 -57.23
N LEU A 333 -12.20 -25.79 -58.26
CA LEU A 333 -12.31 -24.32 -58.19
C LEU A 333 -13.45 -23.85 -57.27
N ALA A 334 -14.49 -24.65 -57.03
CA ALA A 334 -15.51 -24.38 -56.03
C ALA A 334 -15.00 -24.67 -54.62
N GLU A 335 -14.32 -25.79 -54.40
CA GLU A 335 -13.65 -26.13 -53.14
C GLU A 335 -12.60 -25.07 -52.75
N LEU A 336 -11.73 -24.67 -53.68
CA LEU A 336 -10.73 -23.61 -53.44
C LEU A 336 -11.38 -22.25 -53.15
N LYS A 337 -12.55 -21.95 -53.72
CA LYS A 337 -13.31 -20.74 -53.36
C LYS A 337 -13.89 -20.85 -51.95
N HIS A 338 -14.45 -22.01 -51.59
CA HIS A 338 -14.98 -22.27 -50.25
C HIS A 338 -13.89 -22.20 -49.18
N LEU A 339 -12.76 -22.88 -49.38
CA LEU A 339 -11.60 -22.85 -48.48
C LEU A 339 -11.03 -21.44 -48.31
N ARG A 340 -11.03 -20.61 -49.37
CA ARG A 340 -10.66 -19.19 -49.29
C ARG A 340 -11.69 -18.32 -48.57
N GLN A 341 -12.95 -18.74 -48.49
CA GLN A 341 -14.00 -18.08 -47.69
C GLN A 341 -13.90 -18.49 -46.22
N THR A 342 -13.69 -19.78 -45.92
CA THR A 342 -13.51 -20.26 -44.54
C THR A 342 -12.21 -19.75 -43.93
N HIS A 343 -11.11 -19.66 -44.70
CA HIS A 343 -9.87 -19.03 -44.23
C HIS A 343 -10.10 -17.59 -43.78
N LYS A 344 -10.81 -16.78 -44.58
CA LYS A 344 -11.18 -15.40 -44.23
C LYS A 344 -12.08 -15.30 -43.00
N ALA A 345 -13.01 -16.23 -42.83
CA ALA A 345 -13.83 -16.31 -41.62
C ALA A 345 -12.97 -16.66 -40.39
N VAL A 346 -12.00 -17.56 -40.52
CA VAL A 346 -11.05 -17.90 -39.46
C VAL A 346 -10.14 -16.72 -39.13
N GLU A 347 -9.61 -15.99 -40.14
CA GLU A 347 -8.81 -14.78 -39.94
C GLU A 347 -9.58 -13.73 -39.11
N VAL A 348 -10.84 -13.45 -39.45
CA VAL A 348 -11.71 -12.55 -38.67
C VAL A 348 -11.93 -13.06 -37.24
N VAL A 349 -12.23 -14.35 -37.06
CA VAL A 349 -12.41 -14.94 -35.72
C VAL A 349 -11.12 -14.92 -34.90
N GLU A 350 -9.94 -15.04 -35.52
CA GLU A 350 -8.67 -14.85 -34.83
C GLU A 350 -8.40 -13.39 -34.47
N GLU A 351 -8.77 -12.43 -35.32
CA GLU A 351 -8.68 -11.00 -35.00
C GLU A 351 -9.63 -10.60 -33.87
N GLU A 352 -10.87 -11.10 -33.89
CA GLU A 352 -11.83 -10.96 -32.79
C GLU A 352 -11.30 -11.60 -31.50
N LYS A 353 -10.73 -12.82 -31.58
CA LYS A 353 -10.07 -13.47 -30.44
C LYS A 353 -8.90 -12.64 -29.90
N ARG A 354 -8.01 -12.13 -30.76
CA ARG A 354 -6.91 -11.24 -30.38
C ARG A 354 -7.44 -9.94 -29.74
N SER A 355 -8.53 -9.39 -30.24
CA SER A 355 -9.21 -8.21 -29.70
C SER A 355 -9.81 -8.47 -28.32
N LEU A 356 -10.53 -9.59 -28.14
CA LEU A 356 -11.09 -10.02 -26.86
C LEU A 356 -9.99 -10.35 -25.83
N GLN A 357 -8.87 -10.96 -26.24
CA GLN A 357 -7.72 -11.19 -25.37
C GLN A 357 -7.08 -9.88 -24.90
N ARG A 358 -6.94 -8.86 -25.76
CA ARG A 358 -6.49 -7.52 -25.34
C ARG A 358 -7.47 -6.86 -24.38
N ARG A 359 -8.78 -7.00 -24.60
CA ARG A 359 -9.82 -6.48 -23.69
C ARG A 359 -9.82 -7.21 -22.35
N MET A 360 -9.56 -8.51 -22.33
CA MET A 360 -9.43 -9.28 -21.10
C MET A 360 -8.22 -8.81 -20.28
N ALA A 361 -7.04 -8.69 -20.90
CA ALA A 361 -5.85 -8.15 -20.24
C ALA A 361 -6.05 -6.70 -19.73
N ALA A 362 -6.77 -5.86 -20.49
CA ALA A 362 -7.12 -4.50 -20.05
C ALA A 362 -8.14 -4.48 -18.89
N ASN A 363 -9.05 -5.45 -18.83
CA ASN A 363 -9.94 -5.62 -17.68
C ASN A 363 -9.15 -6.12 -16.46
N GLU A 364 -8.20 -7.04 -16.63
CA GLU A 364 -7.34 -7.54 -15.55
C GLU A 364 -6.48 -6.42 -14.93
N THR A 365 -5.96 -5.47 -15.75
CA THR A 365 -5.28 -4.27 -15.21
C THR A 365 -6.24 -3.33 -14.50
N LEU A 366 -7.44 -3.10 -15.04
CA LEU A 366 -8.46 -2.28 -14.38
C LEU A 366 -8.97 -2.91 -13.07
N GLU A 367 -9.01 -4.24 -12.96
CA GLU A 367 -9.34 -4.94 -11.71
C GLU A 367 -8.24 -4.78 -10.66
N ALA A 368 -6.96 -4.79 -11.07
CA ALA A 368 -5.83 -4.49 -10.18
C ALA A 368 -5.88 -3.03 -9.68
N GLU A 369 -6.01 -2.06 -10.58
CA GLU A 369 -6.19 -0.63 -10.24
C GLU A 369 -7.39 -0.42 -9.30
N LEU A 370 -8.52 -1.07 -9.57
CA LEU A 370 -9.73 -1.00 -8.75
C LEU A 370 -9.52 -1.63 -7.35
N VAL A 371 -8.68 -2.65 -7.21
CA VAL A 371 -8.30 -3.20 -5.90
C VAL A 371 -7.36 -2.25 -5.17
N GLU A 372 -6.37 -1.67 -5.85
CA GLU A 372 -5.45 -0.70 -5.24
C GLU A 372 -6.22 0.53 -4.74
N GLU A 373 -7.06 1.15 -5.56
CA GLU A 373 -7.94 2.27 -5.18
C GLU A 373 -8.91 1.92 -4.04
N ARG A 374 -9.45 0.69 -4.02
CA ARG A 374 -10.25 0.22 -2.87
C ARG A 374 -9.42 0.16 -1.58
N THR A 375 -8.18 -0.32 -1.62
CA THR A 375 -7.31 -0.34 -0.43
C THR A 375 -6.84 1.06 -0.02
N GLN A 376 -6.55 1.96 -0.97
CA GLN A 376 -6.24 3.36 -0.69
C GLN A 376 -7.44 4.05 -0.02
N ARG A 377 -8.64 3.89 -0.58
CA ARG A 377 -9.87 4.40 0.02
C ARG A 377 -10.12 3.83 1.42
N GLN A 378 -9.90 2.53 1.65
CA GLN A 378 -10.01 1.93 2.98
C GLN A 378 -9.05 2.59 3.98
N ARG A 379 -7.76 2.73 3.62
CA ARG A 379 -6.77 3.45 4.46
C ARG A 379 -7.21 4.88 4.76
N LEU A 380 -7.65 5.64 3.77
CA LEU A 380 -8.12 7.02 3.95
C LEU A 380 -9.41 7.10 4.80
N GLU A 381 -10.33 6.13 4.68
CA GLU A 381 -11.49 6.04 5.57
C GLU A 381 -11.10 5.65 6.99
N ASP A 382 -10.12 4.77 7.19
CA ASP A 382 -9.62 4.34 8.51
C ASP A 382 -8.78 5.43 9.19
N GLU A 383 -7.95 6.16 8.44
CA GLU A 383 -7.30 7.39 8.90
C GLU A 383 -8.37 8.42 9.30
N ARG A 384 -9.40 8.64 8.48
CA ARG A 384 -10.50 9.56 8.84
C ARG A 384 -11.25 9.07 10.08
N ARG A 385 -11.47 7.76 10.25
CA ARG A 385 -12.05 7.17 11.47
C ARG A 385 -11.16 7.43 12.69
N ALA A 386 -9.86 7.21 12.59
CA ALA A 386 -8.90 7.45 13.66
C ALA A 386 -8.84 8.95 14.05
N TRP A 387 -8.77 9.85 13.07
CA TRP A 387 -8.80 11.30 13.33
C TRP A 387 -10.15 11.77 13.90
N THR A 388 -11.28 11.24 13.42
CA THR A 388 -12.59 11.57 14.01
C THR A 388 -12.76 11.00 15.42
N ALA A 389 -12.23 9.80 15.71
CA ALA A 389 -12.21 9.23 17.05
C ALA A 389 -11.36 10.07 18.02
N TYR A 390 -10.15 10.48 17.60
CA TYR A 390 -9.26 11.38 18.37
C TYR A 390 -9.90 12.75 18.66
N LEU A 391 -10.54 13.34 17.65
CA LEU A 391 -11.27 14.61 17.83
C LEU A 391 -12.54 14.44 18.69
N GLN A 392 -13.20 13.28 18.63
CA GLN A 392 -14.36 12.98 19.49
C GLN A 392 -13.96 12.69 20.94
N SER A 393 -12.85 12.00 21.22
CA SER A 393 -12.33 11.85 22.58
C SER A 393 -11.88 13.20 23.16
N THR A 394 -11.33 14.08 22.32
CA THR A 394 -11.00 15.47 22.69
C THR A 394 -12.25 16.35 22.89
N SER A 395 -13.43 15.93 22.41
CA SER A 395 -14.68 16.71 22.48
C SER A 395 -15.71 16.17 23.49
N ASN A 396 -15.53 14.96 24.03
CA ASN A 396 -16.52 14.27 24.87
C ASN A 396 -16.04 14.01 26.32
N SER A 397 -15.52 15.03 27.01
CA SER A 397 -15.47 15.06 28.49
C SER A 397 -15.00 16.42 29.02
N ASP A 398 -15.28 16.72 30.29
CA ASP A 398 -14.66 17.81 31.07
C ASP A 398 -13.19 17.49 31.45
N HIS A 399 -12.41 16.96 30.51
CA HIS A 399 -11.01 16.61 30.67
C HIS A 399 -10.12 17.48 29.76
N PRO A 400 -8.93 17.88 30.22
CA PRO A 400 -8.01 18.64 29.38
C PRO A 400 -7.56 17.83 28.17
N VAL A 401 -7.20 18.51 27.10
CA VAL A 401 -6.70 17.90 25.85
C VAL A 401 -5.54 16.96 26.19
N GLU A 402 -5.71 15.67 25.92
CA GLU A 402 -4.77 14.63 26.39
C GLU A 402 -3.34 14.80 25.81
N PHE A 403 -3.23 15.53 24.68
CA PHE A 403 -1.96 15.92 24.06
C PHE A 403 -2.00 17.36 23.50
N ASP A 404 -1.55 18.34 24.29
CA ASP A 404 -1.42 19.76 23.89
C ASP A 404 -0.46 20.04 22.72
N SER A 405 0.28 19.03 22.22
CA SER A 405 1.26 19.20 21.14
C SER A 405 1.37 17.94 20.27
N PRO A 406 1.54 18.07 18.94
CA PRO A 406 1.90 16.95 18.06
C PRO A 406 3.17 16.22 18.51
N GLU A 407 4.10 16.91 19.18
CA GLU A 407 5.29 16.27 19.75
C GLU A 407 4.94 15.36 20.95
N ALA A 408 3.92 15.71 21.73
CA ALA A 408 3.42 14.86 22.82
C ALA A 408 2.77 13.58 22.25
N VAL A 409 1.97 13.70 21.17
CA VAL A 409 1.43 12.55 20.44
C VAL A 409 2.55 11.66 19.88
N ALA A 410 3.57 12.24 19.24
CA ALA A 410 4.71 11.50 18.71
C ALA A 410 5.51 10.78 19.83
N ARG A 411 5.77 11.46 20.95
CA ARG A 411 6.41 10.88 22.15
C ARG A 411 5.56 9.77 22.78
N ALA A 412 4.23 9.89 22.77
CA ALA A 412 3.32 8.86 23.26
C ALA A 412 3.32 7.62 22.35
N LEU A 413 3.23 7.82 21.03
CA LEU A 413 3.31 6.77 20.02
C LEU A 413 4.68 6.06 20.00
N ILE A 414 5.78 6.76 20.26
CA ILE A 414 7.10 6.12 20.45
C ILE A 414 7.13 5.28 21.73
N LYS A 415 6.58 5.77 22.84
CA LYS A 415 6.45 5.00 24.10
C LYS A 415 5.54 3.78 23.94
N GLU A 416 4.45 3.90 23.18
CA GLU A 416 3.51 2.81 22.90
C GLU A 416 4.16 1.75 22.00
N ARG A 417 4.88 2.15 20.94
CA ARG A 417 5.71 1.25 20.11
C ARG A 417 6.82 0.55 20.89
N LEU A 418 7.45 1.23 21.86
CA LEU A 418 8.45 0.62 22.74
C LEU A 418 7.81 -0.38 23.71
N LYS A 419 6.61 -0.09 24.25
CA LYS A 419 5.86 -1.02 25.10
C LYS A 419 5.34 -2.23 24.33
N SER A 420 4.82 -2.06 23.11
CA SER A 420 4.39 -3.19 22.29
C SER A 420 5.58 -4.02 21.80
N ALA A 421 6.73 -3.40 21.53
CA ALA A 421 7.98 -4.13 21.29
C ALA A 421 8.44 -4.93 22.52
N SER A 422 8.45 -4.35 23.73
CA SER A 422 8.86 -5.06 24.95
C SER A 422 7.87 -6.17 25.32
N LEU A 423 6.57 -5.95 25.17
CA LEU A 423 5.54 -6.99 25.36
C LEU A 423 5.67 -8.11 24.32
N LEU A 424 6.11 -7.83 23.09
CA LEU A 424 6.41 -8.86 22.09
C LEU A 424 7.73 -9.60 22.38
N GLU A 425 8.70 -8.96 23.04
CA GLU A 425 9.93 -9.59 23.53
C GLU A 425 9.64 -10.50 24.75
N GLU A 426 8.85 -10.02 25.71
CA GLU A 426 8.35 -10.80 26.86
C GLU A 426 7.48 -11.98 26.40
N LEU A 427 6.54 -11.76 25.47
CA LEU A 427 5.74 -12.84 24.87
C LEU A 427 6.58 -13.74 23.94
N GLY A 428 7.74 -13.26 23.50
CA GLY A 428 8.76 -14.01 22.76
C GLY A 428 9.61 -14.92 23.65
N SER A 429 9.92 -14.50 24.88
CA SER A 429 10.70 -15.28 25.87
C SER A 429 9.84 -16.21 26.72
N MET A 430 8.59 -15.83 27.01
CA MET A 430 7.62 -16.71 27.70
C MET A 430 7.22 -17.94 26.86
N LYS A 431 7.36 -17.88 25.53
CA LYS A 431 7.06 -19.02 24.62
C LYS A 431 8.03 -20.19 24.73
N PRO A 432 9.37 -20.03 24.63
CA PRO A 432 10.31 -21.12 24.90
C PRO A 432 10.23 -21.59 26.35
N ASP A 433 10.06 -20.70 27.32
CA ASP A 433 9.83 -21.08 28.72
C ASP A 433 8.62 -22.02 28.86
N LEU A 434 7.47 -21.69 28.25
CA LEU A 434 6.30 -22.56 28.22
C LEU A 434 6.56 -23.89 27.50
N ALA A 435 7.29 -23.87 26.36
CA ALA A 435 7.65 -25.09 25.65
C ALA A 435 8.56 -26.01 26.49
N ASP A 436 9.49 -25.45 27.26
CA ASP A 436 10.34 -26.21 28.17
C ASP A 436 9.56 -26.73 29.39
N ARG A 437 8.59 -25.96 29.92
CA ARG A 437 7.65 -26.49 30.93
C ARG A 437 6.82 -27.65 30.37
N ASP A 438 6.31 -27.55 29.14
CA ASP A 438 5.59 -28.63 28.47
C ASP A 438 6.48 -29.86 28.24
N ASN A 439 7.76 -29.66 27.93
CA ASN A 439 8.72 -30.75 27.76
C ASN A 439 9.03 -31.44 29.10
N ILE A 440 9.20 -30.67 30.18
CA ILE A 440 9.33 -31.20 31.56
C ILE A 440 8.05 -31.92 32.01
N ILE A 441 6.87 -31.42 31.64
CA ILE A 441 5.60 -32.10 31.92
C ILE A 441 5.53 -33.44 31.18
N LYS A 442 5.92 -33.49 29.89
CA LYS A 442 5.96 -34.74 29.11
C LYS A 442 6.94 -35.77 29.70
N THR A 443 8.15 -35.36 30.08
CA THR A 443 9.12 -36.30 30.71
C THR A 443 8.62 -36.80 32.06
N LEU A 444 8.08 -35.93 32.92
CA LEU A 444 7.47 -36.34 34.19
C LEU A 444 6.23 -37.23 33.99
N GLU A 445 5.45 -37.02 32.93
CA GLU A 445 4.35 -37.91 32.57
C GLU A 445 4.84 -39.28 32.09
N ASP A 446 5.89 -39.35 31.29
CA ASP A 446 6.45 -40.60 30.79
C ASP A 446 7.22 -41.38 31.89
N GLU A 447 7.90 -40.68 32.80
CA GLU A 447 8.40 -41.24 34.05
C GLU A 447 7.24 -41.79 34.91
N LYS A 448 6.14 -41.05 35.05
CA LYS A 448 4.93 -41.47 35.78
C LYS A 448 4.23 -42.66 35.11
N LYS A 449 4.24 -42.76 33.77
CA LYS A 449 3.78 -43.96 33.02
C LYS A 449 4.72 -45.14 33.26
N SER A 450 6.04 -44.92 33.21
CA SER A 450 7.07 -45.93 33.49
C SER A 450 6.94 -46.48 34.91
N LEU A 451 6.94 -45.62 35.93
CA LEU A 451 6.75 -45.96 37.34
C LEU A 451 5.41 -46.64 37.61
N ARG A 452 4.32 -46.22 36.96
CA ARG A 452 3.04 -46.96 37.01
C ARG A 452 3.18 -48.38 36.45
N SER A 453 3.83 -48.56 35.30
CA SER A 453 4.09 -49.89 34.75
C SER A 453 5.00 -50.74 35.64
N GLN A 454 5.96 -50.12 36.36
CA GLN A 454 6.82 -50.79 37.32
C GLN A 454 6.03 -51.20 38.58
N ILE A 455 5.16 -50.33 39.10
CA ILE A 455 4.26 -50.64 40.21
C ILE A 455 3.27 -51.75 39.82
N GLU A 456 2.79 -51.78 38.57
CA GLU A 456 1.91 -52.82 38.06
C GLU A 456 2.64 -54.17 37.90
N LYS A 457 3.87 -54.15 37.37
CA LYS A 457 4.79 -55.31 37.35
C LYS A 457 5.12 -55.81 38.77
N LEU A 458 5.33 -54.90 39.72
CA LEU A 458 5.58 -55.24 41.13
C LEU A 458 4.32 -55.71 41.88
N LYS A 459 3.12 -55.30 41.47
CA LYS A 459 1.85 -55.82 42.00
C LYS A 459 1.47 -57.18 41.42
N THR A 460 1.89 -57.48 40.19
CA THR A 460 1.65 -58.77 39.52
C THR A 460 2.71 -59.81 39.87
N ALA A 461 3.97 -59.40 40.07
CA ALA A 461 5.02 -60.26 40.64
C ALA A 461 4.91 -60.40 42.17
N GLY A 462 4.56 -59.32 42.87
CA GLY A 462 4.39 -59.26 44.32
C GLY A 462 3.04 -59.77 44.78
N GLY A 463 2.80 -61.08 44.63
CA GLY A 463 1.59 -61.73 45.11
C GLY A 463 1.35 -61.54 46.62
N ALA A 464 0.27 -60.84 46.96
CA ALA A 464 -0.34 -60.78 48.29
C ALA A 464 0.55 -60.35 49.48
N SER A 465 1.04 -59.10 49.49
CA SER A 465 1.40 -58.43 50.76
C SER A 465 0.15 -57.80 51.41
N THR A 466 -0.18 -58.18 52.65
CA THR A 466 -1.43 -57.79 53.31
C THR A 466 -1.21 -56.93 54.55
N GLY A 467 -2.06 -55.92 54.77
CA GLY A 467 -1.95 -55.03 55.93
C GLY A 467 -2.88 -53.81 55.85
N GLY A 468 -2.35 -52.70 55.36
CA GLY A 468 -2.94 -51.35 55.51
C GLY A 468 -4.41 -51.20 55.11
N ASP A 469 -4.81 -51.72 53.94
CA ASP A 469 -6.17 -51.50 53.42
C ASP A 469 -7.25 -52.21 54.25
N LYS A 470 -6.92 -53.37 54.85
CA LYS A 470 -7.83 -54.06 55.79
C LYS A 470 -7.97 -53.31 57.13
N ALA A 471 -6.95 -52.56 57.55
CA ALA A 471 -7.03 -51.70 58.74
C ALA A 471 -7.90 -50.47 58.47
N ARG A 472 -7.66 -49.76 57.36
CA ARG A 472 -8.46 -48.60 56.93
C ARG A 472 -9.94 -48.96 56.77
N ALA A 473 -10.25 -50.05 56.06
CA ALA A 473 -11.62 -50.52 55.86
C ALA A 473 -12.36 -50.91 57.16
N ARG A 474 -11.64 -51.23 58.25
CA ARG A 474 -12.25 -51.44 59.58
C ARG A 474 -12.59 -50.13 60.27
N ILE A 475 -11.66 -49.17 60.27
CA ILE A 475 -11.85 -47.85 60.89
C ILE A 475 -12.98 -47.08 60.23
N GLU A 476 -13.04 -47.06 58.89
CA GLU A 476 -14.11 -46.40 58.14
C GLU A 476 -15.49 -46.98 58.48
N ARG A 477 -15.55 -48.31 58.66
CA ARG A 477 -16.78 -49.03 59.02
C ARG A 477 -17.21 -48.79 60.47
N GLN A 478 -16.26 -48.64 61.40
CA GLN A 478 -16.55 -48.25 62.79
C GLN A 478 -17.09 -46.81 62.85
N ARG A 479 -16.48 -45.87 62.12
CA ARG A 479 -16.94 -44.47 62.02
C ARG A 479 -18.36 -44.40 61.43
N ALA A 480 -18.63 -45.14 60.36
CA ALA A 480 -19.94 -45.18 59.72
C ALA A 480 -21.04 -45.84 60.57
N LEU A 481 -20.69 -46.68 61.55
CA LEU A 481 -21.63 -47.22 62.54
C LEU A 481 -21.93 -46.18 63.63
N ALA A 482 -20.89 -45.58 64.22
CA ALA A 482 -21.05 -44.58 65.29
C ALA A 482 -21.88 -43.35 64.85
N VAL A 483 -21.71 -42.87 63.61
CA VAL A 483 -22.54 -41.78 63.07
C VAL A 483 -24.01 -42.18 63.00
N LYS A 484 -24.32 -43.40 62.53
CA LYS A 484 -25.70 -43.90 62.45
C LYS A 484 -26.31 -44.18 63.82
N GLU A 485 -25.51 -44.55 64.80
CA GLU A 485 -25.93 -44.71 66.19
C GLU A 485 -26.30 -43.36 66.82
N VAL A 486 -25.52 -42.30 66.57
CA VAL A 486 -25.87 -40.93 66.97
C VAL A 486 -27.11 -40.40 66.24
N GLU A 487 -27.26 -40.68 64.94
CA GLU A 487 -28.47 -40.34 64.18
C GLU A 487 -29.70 -41.10 64.71
N TYR A 488 -29.56 -42.38 65.05
CA TYR A 488 -30.63 -43.21 65.60
C TYR A 488 -31.03 -42.75 67.01
N LEU A 489 -30.08 -42.47 67.91
CA LEU A 489 -30.36 -41.94 69.25
C LEU A 489 -31.04 -40.56 69.20
N ARG A 490 -30.63 -39.69 68.28
CA ARG A 490 -31.29 -38.39 68.05
C ARG A 490 -32.71 -38.56 67.47
N ALA A 491 -32.92 -39.55 66.61
CA ALA A 491 -34.26 -39.88 66.12
C ALA A 491 -35.14 -40.47 67.25
N GLN A 492 -34.58 -41.33 68.11
CA GLN A 492 -35.30 -41.90 69.26
C GLN A 492 -35.72 -40.85 70.29
N LEU A 493 -34.81 -39.94 70.67
CA LEU A 493 -35.15 -38.79 71.52
C LEU A 493 -36.30 -37.99 70.89
N LYS A 494 -36.18 -37.63 69.61
CA LYS A 494 -37.23 -36.91 68.89
C LYS A 494 -38.56 -37.65 68.78
N THR A 495 -38.56 -38.99 68.75
CA THR A 495 -39.81 -39.77 68.84
C THR A 495 -40.37 -39.81 70.25
N PHE A 496 -39.54 -39.86 71.31
CA PHE A 496 -40.03 -39.73 72.69
C PHE A 496 -40.63 -38.34 72.95
N ASP A 497 -39.97 -37.27 72.48
CA ASP A 497 -40.53 -35.91 72.53
C ASP A 497 -41.93 -35.87 71.87
N MET A 498 -42.10 -36.52 70.71
CA MET A 498 -43.37 -36.58 69.99
C MET A 498 -44.41 -37.53 70.61
N GLU A 499 -43.98 -38.61 71.26
CA GLU A 499 -44.86 -39.55 71.97
C GLU A 499 -45.38 -38.95 73.29
N ASP A 500 -44.53 -38.26 74.06
CA ASP A 500 -44.97 -37.50 75.24
C ASP A 500 -45.94 -36.37 74.86
N MET A 501 -45.73 -35.68 73.71
CA MET A 501 -46.67 -34.69 73.19
C MET A 501 -48.03 -35.29 72.76
N THR A 502 -48.14 -36.61 72.54
CA THR A 502 -49.33 -37.22 71.94
C THR A 502 -50.07 -38.21 72.84
N LEU A 503 -49.39 -38.90 73.77
CA LEU A 503 -50.03 -39.82 74.72
C LEU A 503 -50.45 -39.15 76.04
N ALA A 504 -49.83 -38.04 76.45
CA ALA A 504 -50.01 -37.49 77.80
C ALA A 504 -50.32 -35.97 77.88
N PRO A 505 -51.24 -35.42 77.04
CA PRO A 505 -51.46 -33.97 76.93
C PRO A 505 -51.99 -33.28 78.19
N GLU A 506 -52.53 -34.00 79.18
CA GLU A 506 -52.93 -33.41 80.48
C GLU A 506 -51.81 -33.43 81.55
N SER A 507 -50.70 -34.15 81.34
CA SER A 507 -49.52 -34.03 82.21
C SER A 507 -48.46 -33.06 81.69
N VAL A 508 -48.45 -32.85 80.37
CA VAL A 508 -47.62 -31.86 79.67
C VAL A 508 -48.25 -30.47 79.82
N ASP A 509 -48.11 -29.88 81.01
CA ASP A 509 -48.30 -28.43 81.16
C ASP A 509 -47.37 -27.72 80.16
N GLU A 510 -47.90 -26.85 79.31
CA GLU A 510 -47.05 -25.93 78.53
C GLU A 510 -46.11 -25.13 79.43
N GLN A 511 -46.53 -24.84 80.68
CA GLN A 511 -45.70 -24.17 81.68
C GLN A 511 -44.56 -25.05 82.20
N LYS A 512 -44.74 -26.39 82.26
CA LYS A 512 -43.64 -27.32 82.54
C LYS A 512 -42.72 -27.46 81.34
N MET A 513 -43.24 -27.54 80.11
CA MET A 513 -42.38 -27.51 78.91
C MET A 513 -41.57 -26.23 78.82
N LYS A 514 -42.21 -25.06 78.94
CA LYS A 514 -41.53 -23.76 78.93
C LYS A 514 -40.52 -23.66 80.07
N ARG A 515 -40.82 -24.19 81.26
CA ARG A 515 -39.87 -24.24 82.38
C ARG A 515 -38.75 -25.27 82.21
N ILE A 516 -38.98 -26.39 81.55
CA ILE A 516 -37.94 -27.37 81.17
C ILE A 516 -37.04 -26.70 80.13
N GLN A 517 -37.63 -26.08 79.10
CA GLN A 517 -36.92 -25.34 78.08
C GLN A 517 -36.13 -24.16 78.68
N ASP A 518 -36.68 -23.38 79.59
CA ASP A 518 -35.98 -22.33 80.35
C ASP A 518 -34.83 -22.89 81.20
N LEU A 519 -35.01 -24.09 81.78
CA LEU A 519 -33.98 -24.79 82.56
C LEU A 519 -32.90 -25.44 81.68
N GLU A 520 -33.25 -25.90 80.47
CA GLU A 520 -32.30 -26.35 79.44
C GLU A 520 -31.52 -25.17 78.90
N ASP A 521 -32.18 -24.05 78.60
CA ASP A 521 -31.56 -22.76 78.27
C ASP A 521 -30.62 -22.28 79.39
N LEU A 522 -31.00 -22.46 80.66
CA LEU A 522 -30.18 -22.12 81.82
C LEU A 522 -29.02 -23.11 82.01
N VAL A 523 -29.24 -24.40 81.76
CA VAL A 523 -28.20 -25.44 81.80
C VAL A 523 -27.23 -25.28 80.63
N ASP A 524 -27.66 -24.83 79.46
CA ASP A 524 -26.81 -24.53 78.31
C ASP A 524 -26.08 -23.19 78.49
N LYS A 525 -26.68 -22.20 79.16
CA LYS A 525 -25.97 -21.02 79.67
C LYS A 525 -24.93 -21.43 80.72
N TYR A 526 -25.24 -22.34 81.64
CA TYR A 526 -24.25 -22.86 82.59
C TYR A 526 -23.18 -23.74 81.92
N LYS A 527 -23.47 -24.48 80.85
CA LYS A 527 -22.43 -25.14 80.03
C LYS A 527 -21.55 -24.10 79.36
N GLN A 528 -22.13 -23.08 78.73
CA GLN A 528 -21.39 -21.98 78.12
C GLN A 528 -20.54 -21.21 79.15
N GLU A 529 -21.04 -20.98 80.37
CA GLU A 529 -20.29 -20.40 81.49
C GLU A 529 -19.22 -21.36 82.02
N VAL A 530 -19.46 -22.68 82.09
CA VAL A 530 -18.46 -23.68 82.52
C VAL A 530 -17.39 -23.91 81.45
N ASP A 531 -17.73 -23.84 80.18
CA ASP A 531 -16.81 -23.91 79.04
C ASP A 531 -16.01 -22.61 78.92
N ALA A 532 -16.64 -21.45 79.13
CA ALA A 532 -15.96 -20.16 79.25
C ALA A 532 -15.06 -20.11 80.49
N LEU A 533 -15.50 -20.64 81.64
CA LEU A 533 -14.67 -20.78 82.84
C LEU A 533 -13.55 -21.82 82.65
N HIS A 534 -13.71 -22.84 81.80
CA HIS A 534 -12.59 -23.72 81.41
C HIS A 534 -11.64 -23.03 80.42
N ALA A 535 -12.14 -22.19 79.51
CA ALA A 535 -11.29 -21.35 78.66
C ALA A 535 -10.50 -20.34 79.50
N ASP A 536 -11.16 -19.64 80.43
CA ASP A 536 -10.54 -18.72 81.37
C ASP A 536 -9.59 -19.45 82.30
N LEU A 537 -9.97 -20.57 82.93
CA LEU A 537 -9.08 -21.36 83.77
C LEU A 537 -7.89 -21.93 82.99
N SER A 538 -8.04 -22.38 81.74
CA SER A 538 -6.89 -22.85 80.94
C SER A 538 -5.97 -21.71 80.49
N SER A 539 -6.53 -20.52 80.21
CA SER A 539 -5.73 -19.31 79.94
C SER A 539 -5.02 -18.79 81.20
N ILE A 540 -5.65 -18.89 82.37
CA ILE A 540 -5.08 -18.52 83.67
C ILE A 540 -4.04 -19.56 84.11
N GLU A 541 -4.29 -20.86 83.96
CA GLU A 541 -3.36 -21.94 84.31
C GLU A 541 -2.11 -21.92 83.40
N SER A 542 -2.27 -21.57 82.12
CA SER A 542 -1.13 -21.30 81.22
C SER A 542 -0.40 -19.97 81.51
N THR A 543 -0.97 -19.09 82.34
CA THR A 543 -0.39 -17.80 82.76
C THR A 543 0.12 -17.80 84.21
N SER A 544 -0.31 -18.75 85.06
CA SER A 544 -0.12 -18.73 86.52
C SER A 544 1.09 -19.54 87.04
N THR A 545 2.02 -19.96 86.18
CA THR A 545 3.30 -20.54 86.63
C THR A 545 4.26 -19.44 87.11
N ASN A 546 4.54 -19.43 88.43
CA ASN A 546 5.13 -18.30 89.18
C ASN A 546 6.49 -17.73 88.68
N PRO A 547 6.76 -16.43 88.93
CA PRO A 547 8.02 -15.78 88.58
C PRO A 547 9.08 -15.82 89.71
N THR A 548 10.19 -16.54 89.52
CA THR A 548 11.47 -16.27 90.22
C THR A 548 12.66 -16.78 89.38
N GLN A 549 13.83 -16.13 89.50
CA GLN A 549 15.09 -16.47 88.82
C GLN A 549 15.88 -17.59 89.57
N PRO A 550 16.95 -18.21 88.99
CA PRO A 550 17.63 -17.97 87.71
C PRO A 550 17.77 -19.21 86.78
N ALA A 551 18.52 -19.06 85.69
CA ALA A 551 18.81 -20.07 84.64
C ALA A 551 19.88 -21.12 85.07
N PRO A 552 20.22 -22.17 84.27
CA PRO A 552 19.82 -22.49 82.88
C PRO A 552 19.45 -23.99 82.62
N ILE A 553 19.48 -24.39 81.33
CA ILE A 553 19.57 -25.76 80.76
C ILE A 553 18.28 -26.38 80.16
N ALA A 554 18.31 -26.52 78.83
CA ALA A 554 17.70 -27.53 77.95
C ALA A 554 16.33 -28.16 78.28
N GLY A 555 15.29 -27.61 77.64
CA GLY A 555 14.67 -28.30 76.49
C GLY A 555 13.71 -29.45 76.75
N THR A 556 12.41 -29.17 76.69
CA THR A 556 11.37 -30.12 76.25
C THR A 556 10.35 -29.38 75.39
N LYS A 557 9.76 -30.06 74.40
CA LYS A 557 8.88 -29.45 73.39
C LYS A 557 7.54 -29.02 74.01
N ARG A 558 7.11 -27.78 73.80
CA ARG A 558 5.67 -27.44 73.80
C ARG A 558 5.06 -27.91 72.47
N LEU A 559 3.76 -28.22 72.49
CA LEU A 559 2.99 -28.56 71.28
C LEU A 559 2.85 -27.34 70.36
N ARG A 560 2.51 -27.55 69.09
CA ARG A 560 2.57 -26.52 68.04
C ARG A 560 1.37 -26.62 67.10
N ASP A 561 0.18 -26.39 67.65
CA ASP A 561 -1.08 -26.41 66.89
C ASP A 561 -1.39 -25.07 66.19
N ASP A 562 -0.86 -23.95 66.70
CA ASP A 562 -1.01 -22.60 66.10
C ASP A 562 -0.62 -22.55 64.61
N ASP A 563 0.36 -23.36 64.20
CA ASP A 563 0.80 -23.46 62.80
C ASP A 563 -0.30 -23.99 61.88
N ALA A 564 -1.10 -24.97 62.33
CA ALA A 564 -2.08 -25.65 61.48
C ALA A 564 -3.27 -24.74 61.14
N GLU A 565 -3.73 -23.94 62.10
CA GLU A 565 -4.78 -22.95 61.88
C GLU A 565 -4.26 -21.74 61.09
N SER A 566 -3.04 -21.29 61.40
CA SER A 566 -2.35 -20.22 60.66
C SER A 566 -2.13 -20.59 59.18
N GLU A 567 -1.74 -21.84 58.88
CA GLU A 567 -1.64 -22.32 57.50
C GLU A 567 -3.00 -22.38 56.80
N GLN A 568 -4.07 -22.83 57.48
CA GLN A 568 -5.41 -22.86 56.90
C GLN A 568 -5.96 -21.46 56.62
N LEU A 569 -5.81 -20.52 57.56
CA LEU A 569 -6.14 -19.11 57.37
C LEU A 569 -5.30 -18.48 56.25
N GLY A 570 -4.01 -18.81 56.17
CA GLY A 570 -3.12 -18.39 55.08
C GLY A 570 -3.56 -18.93 53.71
N GLN A 571 -4.02 -20.18 53.63
CA GLN A 571 -4.59 -20.78 52.42
C GLN A 571 -5.93 -20.14 52.04
N LEU A 572 -6.80 -19.85 53.01
CA LEU A 572 -8.08 -19.16 52.77
C LEU A 572 -7.87 -17.72 52.32
N ALA A 573 -6.92 -16.98 52.90
CA ALA A 573 -6.54 -15.64 52.45
C ALA A 573 -5.97 -15.63 51.02
N ARG A 574 -5.15 -16.63 50.66
CA ARG A 574 -4.67 -16.81 49.27
C ARG A 574 -5.82 -17.13 48.31
N LYS A 575 -6.75 -18.01 48.69
CA LYS A 575 -7.96 -18.32 47.90
C LYS A 575 -8.86 -17.10 47.73
N ASN A 576 -9.07 -16.30 48.78
CA ASN A 576 -9.89 -15.09 48.73
C ASN A 576 -9.26 -14.04 47.80
N ARG A 577 -7.96 -13.76 47.93
CA ARG A 577 -7.21 -12.89 46.99
C ARG A 577 -7.25 -13.40 45.55
N LYS A 578 -7.16 -14.71 45.33
CA LYS A 578 -7.33 -15.29 43.99
C LYS A 578 -8.74 -15.04 43.46
N LEU A 579 -9.78 -15.34 44.25
CA LEU A 579 -11.17 -15.10 43.83
C LEU A 579 -11.46 -13.61 43.57
N GLN A 580 -10.81 -12.68 44.28
CA GLN A 580 -10.87 -11.24 43.98
C GLN A 580 -10.20 -10.91 42.63
N ALA A 581 -9.04 -11.51 42.34
CA ALA A 581 -8.37 -11.36 41.04
C ALA A 581 -9.19 -11.96 39.89
N ASP A 582 -9.58 -13.24 40.01
CA ASP A 582 -10.43 -13.97 39.05
C ASP A 582 -11.77 -13.22 38.79
N LEU A 583 -12.36 -12.59 39.82
CA LEU A 583 -13.57 -11.76 39.70
C LEU A 583 -13.30 -10.44 38.98
N SER A 584 -12.17 -9.78 39.25
CA SER A 584 -11.79 -8.56 38.54
C SER A 584 -11.47 -8.81 37.06
N GLU A 585 -10.87 -9.97 36.73
CA GLU A 585 -10.62 -10.43 35.37
C GLU A 585 -11.93 -10.75 34.63
N ALA A 586 -12.88 -11.42 35.31
CA ALA A 586 -14.23 -11.64 34.77
C ALA A 586 -14.98 -10.32 34.52
N GLN A 587 -14.81 -9.31 35.39
CA GLN A 587 -15.43 -7.99 35.21
C GLN A 587 -14.82 -7.20 34.03
N THR A 588 -13.49 -7.21 33.86
CA THR A 588 -12.86 -6.55 32.70
C THR A 588 -13.19 -7.28 31.40
N ALA A 589 -13.20 -8.61 31.39
CA ALA A 589 -13.64 -9.40 30.23
C ALA A 589 -15.10 -9.11 29.83
N LEU A 590 -16.02 -9.01 30.80
CA LEU A 590 -17.42 -8.63 30.53
C LEU A 590 -17.54 -7.21 29.97
N HIS A 591 -16.78 -6.24 30.49
CA HIS A 591 -16.80 -4.87 29.99
C HIS A 591 -16.21 -4.77 28.56
N LEU A 592 -15.14 -5.51 28.26
CA LEU A 592 -14.59 -5.61 26.90
C LEU A 592 -15.60 -6.22 25.93
N LEU A 593 -16.23 -7.35 26.30
CA LEU A 593 -17.23 -8.00 25.46
C LEU A 593 -18.48 -7.13 25.22
N GLN A 594 -18.89 -6.33 26.22
CA GLN A 594 -19.94 -5.31 26.04
C GLN A 594 -19.52 -4.24 25.02
N LYS A 595 -18.28 -3.75 25.07
CA LYS A 595 -17.77 -2.77 24.10
C LYS A 595 -17.60 -3.36 22.70
N GLU A 596 -17.17 -4.60 22.57
CA GLU A 596 -17.18 -5.32 21.28
C GLU A 596 -18.60 -5.50 20.72
N HIS A 597 -19.60 -5.72 21.58
CA HIS A 597 -21.00 -5.78 21.17
C HIS A 597 -21.54 -4.41 20.70
N GLU A 598 -21.24 -3.32 21.43
CA GLU A 598 -21.57 -1.95 21.01
C GLU A 598 -20.90 -1.58 19.65
N VAL A 599 -19.62 -1.91 19.48
CA VAL A 599 -18.88 -1.63 18.25
C VAL A 599 -19.41 -2.46 17.08
N SER A 600 -19.63 -3.76 17.25
CA SER A 600 -20.13 -4.64 16.17
C SER A 600 -21.58 -4.33 15.77
N THR A 601 -22.45 -3.96 16.73
CA THR A 601 -23.81 -3.51 16.42
C THR A 601 -23.83 -2.16 15.70
N SER A 602 -22.94 -1.22 16.08
CA SER A 602 -22.72 0.06 15.37
C SER A 602 -22.21 -0.14 13.94
N GLN A 603 -21.22 -1.03 13.75
CA GLN A 603 -20.73 -1.41 12.42
C GLN A 603 -21.85 -2.01 11.56
N LEU A 604 -22.62 -2.96 12.09
CA LEU A 604 -23.78 -3.56 11.39
C LEU A 604 -24.87 -2.53 11.08
N ALA A 605 -25.08 -1.51 11.91
CA ALA A 605 -25.97 -0.40 11.59
C ALA A 605 -25.45 0.41 10.40
N SER A 606 -24.18 0.84 10.42
CA SER A 606 -23.57 1.61 9.32
C SER A 606 -23.56 0.84 7.99
N ALA A 607 -23.29 -0.46 8.00
CA ALA A 607 -23.34 -1.31 6.80
C ALA A 607 -24.78 -1.44 6.25
N LYS A 608 -25.78 -1.54 7.12
CA LYS A 608 -27.21 -1.49 6.74
C LYS A 608 -27.62 -0.12 6.19
N GLU A 609 -26.93 0.96 6.54
CA GLU A 609 -27.19 2.29 5.98
C GLU A 609 -26.49 2.51 4.64
N GLN A 610 -25.28 1.98 4.46
CA GLN A 610 -24.65 1.90 3.14
C GLN A 610 -25.54 1.12 2.15
N LEU A 611 -26.15 0.01 2.59
CA LEU A 611 -27.14 -0.75 1.79
C LEU A 611 -28.45 0.03 1.50
N LYS A 612 -28.78 1.10 2.23
CA LYS A 612 -29.91 2.00 1.89
C LYS A 612 -29.54 2.99 0.77
N THR A 613 -28.26 3.16 0.43
CA THR A 613 -27.84 4.05 -0.67
C THR A 613 -28.21 3.40 -2.00
N ARG A 614 -29.25 3.93 -2.67
CA ARG A 614 -29.71 3.40 -3.96
C ARG A 614 -28.72 3.77 -5.06
N VAL A 615 -28.03 2.78 -5.59
CA VAL A 615 -27.22 2.93 -6.82
C VAL A 615 -28.16 3.29 -7.98
N LEU A 616 -27.87 4.40 -8.65
CA LEU A 616 -28.59 4.86 -9.84
C LEU A 616 -28.18 4.04 -11.07
N ALA A 617 -28.81 2.87 -11.24
CA ALA A 617 -28.71 2.07 -12.46
C ALA A 617 -29.65 2.58 -13.56
N LEU A 618 -29.28 2.34 -14.83
CA LEU A 618 -30.19 2.52 -15.96
C LEU A 618 -31.39 1.57 -15.82
N ARG A 619 -32.61 2.05 -16.13
CA ARG A 619 -33.87 1.28 -16.00
C ARG A 619 -33.87 -0.03 -16.81
N SER A 620 -33.11 -0.07 -17.89
CA SER A 620 -32.72 -1.28 -18.63
C SER A 620 -31.21 -1.21 -18.82
N ASN A 621 -30.47 -1.96 -18.01
CA ASN A 621 -29.02 -2.03 -18.08
C ASN A 621 -28.65 -3.30 -18.89
N PRO A 622 -28.07 -3.19 -20.10
CA PRO A 622 -27.80 -4.35 -20.95
C PRO A 622 -26.91 -5.40 -20.27
N THR A 623 -26.03 -5.01 -19.33
CA THR A 623 -25.26 -5.95 -18.52
C THR A 623 -26.15 -6.72 -17.55
N SER A 624 -27.07 -6.04 -16.87
CA SER A 624 -28.02 -6.67 -15.94
C SER A 624 -29.06 -7.52 -16.67
N ASP A 625 -29.49 -7.11 -17.87
CA ASP A 625 -30.39 -7.89 -18.72
C ASP A 625 -29.67 -9.16 -19.23
N PHE A 626 -28.40 -9.06 -19.61
CA PHE A 626 -27.56 -10.20 -19.99
C PHE A 626 -27.26 -11.13 -18.81
N GLU A 627 -27.07 -10.60 -17.60
CA GLU A 627 -26.93 -11.38 -16.37
C GLU A 627 -28.25 -12.06 -15.97
N ALA A 628 -29.40 -11.40 -16.14
CA ALA A 628 -30.72 -12.00 -15.93
C ALA A 628 -30.98 -13.15 -16.92
N ILE A 629 -30.61 -12.96 -18.19
CA ILE A 629 -30.67 -14.03 -19.21
C ILE A 629 -29.72 -15.18 -18.83
N LYS A 630 -28.45 -14.91 -18.50
CA LYS A 630 -27.47 -15.92 -18.08
C LYS A 630 -27.89 -16.68 -16.83
N THR A 631 -28.41 -16.00 -15.82
CA THR A 631 -28.86 -16.66 -14.58
C THR A 631 -30.13 -17.47 -14.80
N SER A 632 -31.04 -17.00 -15.65
CA SER A 632 -32.22 -17.76 -16.11
C SER A 632 -31.84 -19.02 -16.90
N THR A 633 -30.92 -18.93 -17.87
CA THR A 633 -30.46 -20.11 -18.63
C THR A 633 -29.65 -21.06 -17.78
N LEU A 634 -28.77 -20.58 -16.89
CA LEU A 634 -28.05 -21.43 -15.94
C LEU A 634 -29.00 -22.08 -14.91
N ALA A 635 -30.08 -21.43 -14.51
CA ALA A 635 -31.10 -22.03 -13.65
C ALA A 635 -31.90 -23.11 -14.40
N ALA A 636 -32.30 -22.85 -15.66
CA ALA A 636 -32.98 -23.82 -16.51
C ALA A 636 -32.09 -25.05 -16.79
N LEU A 637 -30.82 -24.85 -17.14
CA LEU A 637 -29.86 -25.94 -17.36
C LEU A 637 -29.54 -26.74 -16.09
N LYS A 638 -29.49 -26.08 -14.91
CA LYS A 638 -29.34 -26.80 -13.63
C LYS A 638 -30.59 -27.62 -13.29
N LEU A 639 -31.77 -27.09 -13.57
CA LEU A 639 -33.05 -27.81 -13.42
C LEU A 639 -33.11 -29.00 -14.38
N GLU A 640 -32.77 -28.82 -15.66
CA GLU A 640 -32.68 -29.90 -16.64
C GLU A 640 -31.67 -30.97 -16.21
N ASN A 641 -30.47 -30.59 -15.76
CA ASN A 641 -29.49 -31.56 -15.26
C ASN A 641 -30.01 -32.33 -14.03
N ALA A 642 -30.73 -31.67 -13.12
CA ALA A 642 -31.35 -32.34 -11.98
C ALA A 642 -32.47 -33.31 -12.41
N GLU A 643 -33.31 -32.91 -13.36
CA GLU A 643 -34.36 -33.78 -13.92
C GLU A 643 -33.75 -34.97 -14.67
N LEU A 644 -32.78 -34.75 -15.56
CA LEU A 644 -32.06 -35.79 -16.30
C LEU A 644 -31.36 -36.78 -15.37
N LEU A 645 -30.65 -36.30 -14.34
CA LEU A 645 -30.05 -37.16 -13.32
C LEU A 645 -31.13 -37.97 -12.59
N SER A 646 -32.28 -37.37 -12.25
CA SER A 646 -33.40 -38.09 -11.63
C SER A 646 -34.03 -39.14 -12.55
N HIS A 647 -34.07 -38.89 -13.87
CA HIS A 647 -34.55 -39.85 -14.87
C HIS A 647 -33.56 -41.01 -15.05
N ILE A 648 -32.26 -40.74 -15.20
CA ILE A 648 -31.20 -41.74 -15.29
C ILE A 648 -31.14 -42.63 -14.04
N GLN A 649 -31.29 -42.02 -12.85
CA GLN A 649 -31.36 -42.76 -11.57
C GLN A 649 -32.62 -43.62 -11.43
N ARG A 650 -33.74 -43.25 -12.09
CA ARG A 650 -35.01 -44.00 -12.02
C ARG A 650 -35.08 -45.15 -13.02
N GLN A 651 -34.68 -44.95 -14.28
CA GLN A 651 -34.80 -45.95 -15.35
C GLN A 651 -33.65 -45.82 -16.38
N PRO A 652 -32.58 -46.63 -16.29
CA PRO A 652 -31.43 -46.55 -17.19
C PRO A 652 -31.58 -47.27 -18.54
N THR A 653 -32.72 -47.93 -18.82
CA THR A 653 -32.83 -48.92 -19.92
C THR A 653 -34.07 -48.81 -20.83
N LEU A 654 -34.87 -47.75 -20.73
CA LEU A 654 -36.05 -47.55 -21.60
C LEU A 654 -35.97 -46.23 -22.38
N PHE A 655 -35.88 -46.35 -23.71
CA PHE A 655 -35.98 -45.22 -24.64
C PHE A 655 -37.45 -44.89 -24.99
N ALA A 656 -37.66 -43.69 -25.54
CA ALA A 656 -38.94 -43.13 -26.03
C ALA A 656 -39.82 -42.36 -25.01
N THR A 657 -39.20 -41.56 -24.12
CA THR A 657 -39.88 -40.39 -23.52
C THR A 657 -38.92 -39.23 -23.42
N VAL A 658 -39.23 -38.10 -24.07
CA VAL A 658 -38.43 -36.87 -24.02
C VAL A 658 -38.84 -36.07 -22.77
N PRO A 659 -37.91 -35.63 -21.91
CA PRO A 659 -38.22 -34.76 -20.77
C PRO A 659 -38.92 -33.47 -21.20
N ALA A 660 -39.89 -33.02 -20.40
CA ALA A 660 -40.64 -31.79 -20.69
C ALA A 660 -39.73 -30.54 -20.72
N SER A 661 -38.66 -30.53 -19.94
CA SER A 661 -37.58 -29.54 -19.96
C SER A 661 -36.86 -29.48 -21.32
N GLN A 662 -36.50 -30.62 -21.91
CA GLN A 662 -35.85 -30.67 -23.23
C GLN A 662 -36.77 -30.19 -24.36
N LEU A 663 -38.04 -30.55 -24.32
CA LEU A 663 -39.05 -30.02 -25.24
C LEU A 663 -39.22 -28.50 -25.07
N ALA A 664 -39.22 -28.01 -23.83
CA ALA A 664 -39.29 -26.57 -23.52
C ALA A 664 -37.99 -25.79 -23.81
N ALA A 665 -36.84 -26.46 -23.94
CA ALA A 665 -35.59 -25.90 -24.42
C ALA A 665 -35.61 -25.77 -25.94
N ALA A 666 -35.90 -26.86 -26.68
CA ALA A 666 -36.04 -26.84 -28.13
C ALA A 666 -37.11 -25.84 -28.62
N HIS A 667 -38.22 -25.70 -27.87
CA HIS A 667 -39.24 -24.68 -28.16
C HIS A 667 -38.75 -23.23 -27.95
N ARG A 668 -37.79 -22.98 -27.04
CA ARG A 668 -37.13 -21.67 -26.92
C ARG A 668 -36.17 -21.41 -28.06
N GLU A 669 -35.30 -22.36 -28.38
CA GLU A 669 -34.36 -22.27 -29.52
C GLU A 669 -35.10 -21.97 -30.84
N ILE A 670 -36.22 -22.65 -31.09
CA ILE A 670 -37.08 -22.40 -32.25
C ILE A 670 -37.71 -20.99 -32.21
N ALA A 671 -38.06 -20.47 -31.03
CA ALA A 671 -38.59 -19.11 -30.89
C ALA A 671 -37.52 -18.04 -31.09
N GLU A 672 -36.31 -18.26 -30.57
CA GLU A 672 -35.16 -17.36 -30.68
C GLU A 672 -34.65 -17.31 -32.14
N ALA A 673 -34.47 -18.45 -32.80
CA ALA A 673 -34.11 -18.52 -34.22
C ALA A 673 -35.16 -17.86 -35.13
N ARG A 674 -36.45 -17.94 -34.79
CA ARG A 674 -37.53 -17.21 -35.48
C ARG A 674 -37.44 -15.70 -35.24
N ALA A 675 -37.12 -15.26 -34.03
CA ALA A 675 -36.95 -13.84 -33.70
C ALA A 675 -35.73 -13.23 -34.41
N GLU A 676 -34.61 -13.96 -34.49
CA GLU A 676 -33.42 -13.56 -35.26
C GLU A 676 -33.72 -13.53 -36.76
N THR A 677 -34.40 -14.56 -37.30
CA THR A 677 -34.83 -14.56 -38.70
C THR A 677 -35.71 -13.35 -39.03
N ALA A 678 -36.64 -13.00 -38.13
CA ALA A 678 -37.51 -11.83 -38.30
C ALA A 678 -36.74 -10.50 -38.18
N SER A 679 -35.73 -10.40 -37.31
CA SER A 679 -34.90 -9.19 -37.17
C SER A 679 -34.00 -8.99 -38.40
N SER A 680 -33.40 -10.08 -38.92
CA SER A 680 -32.61 -10.11 -40.15
C SER A 680 -33.44 -9.76 -41.39
N GLN A 681 -34.66 -10.30 -41.50
CA GLN A 681 -35.60 -9.92 -42.57
C GLN A 681 -36.00 -8.43 -42.46
N LYS A 682 -36.26 -7.92 -41.25
CA LYS A 682 -36.58 -6.50 -41.01
C LYS A 682 -35.41 -5.58 -41.35
N SER A 683 -34.18 -5.99 -41.06
CA SER A 683 -32.95 -5.28 -41.46
C SER A 683 -32.78 -5.29 -42.98
N SER A 684 -32.90 -6.46 -43.61
CA SER A 684 -32.82 -6.65 -45.06
C SER A 684 -33.89 -5.85 -45.83
N ARG A 685 -35.10 -5.73 -45.27
CA ARG A 685 -36.17 -4.90 -45.80
C ARG A 685 -35.82 -3.41 -45.71
N ARG A 686 -35.39 -2.93 -44.54
CA ARG A 686 -34.92 -1.54 -44.34
C ARG A 686 -33.77 -1.19 -45.28
N LEU A 687 -32.82 -2.10 -45.49
CA LEU A 687 -31.70 -1.88 -46.42
C LEU A 687 -32.18 -1.72 -47.86
N LYS A 688 -33.18 -2.52 -48.29
CA LYS A 688 -33.83 -2.36 -49.61
C LYS A 688 -34.61 -1.05 -49.73
N GLU A 689 -35.33 -0.65 -48.68
CA GLU A 689 -36.08 0.62 -48.62
C GLU A 689 -35.13 1.84 -48.70
N VAL A 690 -34.03 1.83 -47.94
CA VAL A 690 -32.97 2.86 -47.99
C VAL A 690 -32.25 2.87 -49.34
N TRP A 691 -31.90 1.70 -49.89
CA TRP A 691 -31.27 1.61 -51.21
C TRP A 691 -32.19 2.13 -52.31
N ALA A 692 -33.50 1.86 -52.23
CA ALA A 692 -34.49 2.39 -53.18
C ALA A 692 -34.59 3.93 -53.10
N SER A 693 -34.65 4.50 -51.89
CA SER A 693 -34.59 5.96 -51.67
C SER A 693 -33.32 6.56 -52.28
N LYS A 694 -32.15 6.05 -51.89
CA LYS A 694 -30.86 6.58 -52.36
C LYS A 694 -30.66 6.43 -53.87
N SER A 695 -31.22 5.37 -54.46
CA SER A 695 -31.25 5.16 -55.92
C SER A 695 -32.21 6.13 -56.63
N ALA A 696 -33.31 6.54 -56.00
CA ALA A 696 -34.20 7.57 -56.52
C ALA A 696 -33.54 8.96 -56.44
N GLU A 697 -33.00 9.33 -55.27
CA GLU A 697 -32.23 10.56 -55.05
C GLU A 697 -31.07 10.70 -56.05
N PHE A 698 -30.35 9.61 -56.35
CA PHE A 698 -29.29 9.61 -57.36
C PHE A 698 -29.82 9.84 -58.78
N LYS A 699 -30.93 9.21 -59.16
CA LYS A 699 -31.56 9.44 -60.48
C LYS A 699 -32.07 10.87 -60.62
N GLU A 700 -32.68 11.42 -59.56
CA GLU A 700 -33.15 12.80 -59.51
C GLU A 700 -32.00 13.79 -59.62
N ALA A 701 -30.88 13.54 -58.92
CA ALA A 701 -29.67 14.35 -59.05
C ALA A 701 -29.09 14.30 -60.47
N VAL A 702 -29.01 13.14 -61.12
CA VAL A 702 -28.53 13.02 -62.52
C VAL A 702 -29.49 13.68 -63.52
N PHE A 703 -30.80 13.50 -63.34
CA PHE A 703 -31.84 14.19 -64.10
C PHE A 703 -31.70 15.72 -63.99
N SER A 704 -31.58 16.24 -62.77
CA SER A 704 -31.52 17.69 -62.50
C SER A 704 -30.18 18.35 -62.84
N THR A 705 -29.07 17.61 -62.89
CA THR A 705 -27.73 18.19 -63.15
C THR A 705 -27.22 17.96 -64.56
N LEU A 706 -27.57 16.82 -65.19
CA LEU A 706 -27.09 16.45 -66.52
C LEU A 706 -28.20 16.43 -67.59
N GLY A 707 -29.49 16.56 -67.23
CA GLY A 707 -30.57 16.51 -68.22
C GLY A 707 -30.80 15.11 -68.82
N TRP A 708 -30.42 14.06 -68.10
CA TRP A 708 -30.57 12.66 -68.51
C TRP A 708 -31.29 11.82 -67.46
N THR A 709 -32.30 11.06 -67.90
CA THR A 709 -33.10 10.14 -67.08
C THR A 709 -32.43 8.77 -67.07
N VAL A 710 -32.12 8.22 -65.90
CA VAL A 710 -31.37 6.95 -65.77
C VAL A 710 -32.25 5.81 -65.26
N SER A 711 -32.30 4.71 -66.00
CA SER A 711 -32.99 3.47 -65.65
C SER A 711 -32.05 2.26 -65.69
N PHE A 712 -32.07 1.44 -64.64
CA PHE A 712 -31.23 0.26 -64.51
C PHE A 712 -32.01 -0.98 -65.00
N ILE A 713 -31.37 -1.75 -65.88
CA ILE A 713 -31.93 -2.96 -66.50
C ILE A 713 -31.19 -4.18 -65.92
N PRO A 714 -31.88 -5.31 -65.66
CA PRO A 714 -31.24 -6.55 -65.20
C PRO A 714 -30.04 -6.97 -66.07
N GLY A 715 -28.96 -7.42 -65.43
CA GLY A 715 -27.70 -7.78 -66.09
C GLY A 715 -26.84 -6.57 -66.48
N GLY A 716 -26.50 -5.74 -65.48
CA GLY A 716 -25.43 -4.74 -65.55
C GLY A 716 -25.65 -3.55 -66.50
N LYS A 717 -26.87 -3.34 -66.99
CA LYS A 717 -27.17 -2.36 -68.06
C LYS A 717 -27.85 -1.11 -67.53
N MET A 718 -27.44 0.02 -68.11
CA MET A 718 -27.97 1.34 -67.78
C MET A 718 -28.56 1.95 -69.05
N ARG A 719 -29.88 2.11 -69.10
CA ARG A 719 -30.59 2.90 -70.12
C ARG A 719 -30.64 4.35 -69.67
N VAL A 720 -30.29 5.25 -70.58
CA VAL A 720 -30.20 6.69 -70.37
C VAL A 720 -31.01 7.39 -71.46
N GLU A 721 -31.86 8.34 -71.09
CA GLU A 721 -32.86 8.96 -71.99
C GLU A 721 -32.91 10.47 -71.74
N SER A 722 -32.89 11.30 -72.80
CA SER A 722 -32.73 12.75 -72.63
C SER A 722 -34.02 13.41 -72.16
N VAL A 723 -33.91 14.33 -71.19
CA VAL A 723 -35.05 15.09 -70.66
C VAL A 723 -35.62 16.05 -71.71
N TYR A 724 -34.78 16.55 -72.62
CA TYR A 724 -35.18 17.46 -73.71
C TYR A 724 -35.64 16.74 -74.99
N TYR A 725 -35.41 15.43 -75.08
CA TYR A 725 -35.86 14.59 -76.20
C TYR A 725 -36.31 13.20 -75.69
N PRO A 726 -37.43 13.12 -74.95
CA PRO A 726 -37.96 11.87 -74.43
C PRO A 726 -38.48 10.94 -75.54
N SER A 727 -38.71 9.67 -75.21
CA SER A 727 -39.44 8.74 -76.07
C SER A 727 -40.94 8.97 -76.03
N THR A 728 -41.58 8.94 -77.21
CA THR A 728 -43.04 9.10 -77.38
C THR A 728 -43.81 7.80 -77.10
N THR A 729 -43.10 6.68 -77.03
CA THR A 729 -43.58 5.30 -77.02
C THR A 729 -42.86 4.50 -75.93
N ASP A 730 -43.60 3.62 -75.25
CA ASP A 730 -43.12 2.80 -74.12
C ASP A 730 -42.02 1.78 -74.51
N GLU A 731 -41.70 1.68 -75.80
CA GLU A 731 -40.55 0.93 -76.33
C GLU A 731 -39.20 1.63 -76.09
N HIS A 732 -39.20 2.87 -75.59
CA HIS A 732 -38.00 3.69 -75.31
C HIS A 732 -37.08 3.88 -76.53
N GLU A 733 -37.66 4.20 -77.68
CA GLU A 733 -36.95 4.33 -78.97
C GLU A 733 -35.83 5.39 -78.93
N ASN A 734 -36.02 6.47 -78.17
CA ASN A 734 -35.08 7.60 -78.02
C ASN A 734 -34.07 7.43 -76.86
N SER A 735 -33.79 6.18 -76.44
CA SER A 735 -32.87 5.88 -75.33
C SER A 735 -31.50 5.35 -75.78
N ILE A 736 -30.51 5.40 -74.89
CA ILE A 736 -29.15 4.85 -75.11
C ILE A 736 -28.86 3.86 -73.99
N VAL A 737 -28.49 2.62 -74.33
CA VAL A 737 -28.21 1.53 -73.39
C VAL A 737 -26.72 1.27 -73.32
N PHE A 738 -26.14 1.48 -72.14
CA PHE A 738 -24.76 1.15 -71.81
C PHE A 738 -24.71 -0.22 -71.10
N ASP A 739 -23.84 -1.10 -71.57
CA ASP A 739 -23.52 -2.39 -70.95
C ASP A 739 -22.22 -2.24 -70.13
N GLY A 740 -22.35 -2.16 -68.80
CA GLY A 740 -21.22 -1.92 -67.90
C GLY A 740 -20.25 -3.09 -67.77
N GLU A 741 -20.68 -4.32 -68.07
CA GLU A 741 -19.84 -5.52 -68.01
C GLU A 741 -19.00 -5.68 -69.29
N LYS A 742 -19.51 -5.20 -70.43
CA LYS A 742 -18.87 -5.37 -71.75
C LYS A 742 -18.30 -4.07 -72.34
N GLY A 743 -18.55 -2.94 -71.70
CA GLY A 743 -18.16 -1.61 -72.20
C GLY A 743 -18.88 -1.19 -73.49
N THR A 744 -19.94 -1.89 -73.91
CA THR A 744 -20.62 -1.62 -75.19
C THR A 744 -21.80 -0.67 -75.04
N MET A 745 -21.86 0.36 -75.89
CA MET A 745 -23.02 1.24 -76.04
C MET A 745 -23.92 0.74 -77.18
N LYS A 746 -25.24 0.79 -76.99
CA LYS A 746 -26.26 0.51 -78.02
C LYS A 746 -27.34 1.58 -78.00
N VAL A 747 -27.92 1.90 -79.16
CA VAL A 747 -29.02 2.88 -79.30
C VAL A 747 -30.36 2.16 -79.31
N GLY A 748 -31.38 2.76 -78.68
CA GLY A 748 -32.79 2.37 -78.75
C GLY A 748 -33.36 2.46 -80.17
N GLY A 749 -34.46 1.76 -80.42
CA GLY A 749 -35.03 1.60 -81.77
C GLY A 749 -34.14 0.87 -82.79
N GLY A 750 -32.90 0.49 -82.42
CA GLY A 750 -31.96 -0.22 -83.28
C GLY A 750 -31.21 0.66 -84.29
N PRO A 751 -30.27 0.07 -85.06
CA PRO A 751 -29.29 0.80 -85.86
C PRO A 751 -29.83 1.51 -87.11
N LYS A 752 -31.15 1.48 -87.33
CA LYS A 752 -31.85 2.21 -88.41
C LYS A 752 -32.90 3.20 -87.88
N SER A 753 -33.04 3.34 -86.55
CA SER A 753 -33.95 4.31 -85.92
C SER A 753 -33.64 5.73 -86.38
N ALA A 754 -34.66 6.58 -86.49
CA ALA A 754 -34.50 8.01 -86.74
C ALA A 754 -33.58 8.66 -85.69
N PHE A 755 -33.69 8.26 -84.42
CA PHE A 755 -32.80 8.68 -83.34
C PHE A 755 -31.36 8.23 -83.56
N ALA A 756 -31.15 6.96 -83.94
CA ALA A 756 -29.81 6.39 -84.20
C ALA A 756 -29.11 7.05 -85.41
N ASN A 757 -29.86 7.43 -86.44
CA ASN A 757 -29.32 8.21 -87.57
C ASN A 757 -28.94 9.62 -87.13
N ARG A 758 -29.82 10.31 -86.38
CA ARG A 758 -29.62 11.68 -85.89
C ARG A 758 -28.38 11.84 -85.02
N ILE A 759 -28.22 11.00 -84.01
CA ILE A 759 -27.04 11.03 -83.12
C ILE A 759 -25.80 10.39 -83.76
N GLY A 760 -25.92 9.85 -84.98
CA GLY A 760 -24.92 9.03 -85.64
C GLY A 760 -23.61 9.76 -85.92
N ASP A 761 -23.65 11.06 -86.22
CA ASP A 761 -22.44 11.87 -86.44
C ASP A 761 -21.72 12.23 -85.14
N ASN A 762 -22.48 12.58 -84.08
CA ASN A 762 -21.92 12.75 -82.74
C ASN A 762 -21.34 11.44 -82.18
N ILE A 763 -21.90 10.27 -82.53
CA ILE A 763 -21.29 8.97 -82.20
C ILE A 763 -19.95 8.78 -82.94
N LYS A 764 -19.82 9.18 -84.22
CA LYS A 764 -18.55 9.09 -84.95
C LYS A 764 -17.48 9.95 -84.26
N PHE A 765 -17.75 11.24 -84.13
CA PHE A 765 -16.80 12.21 -83.62
C PHE A 765 -16.44 11.98 -82.14
N TRP A 766 -17.43 11.95 -81.24
CA TRP A 766 -17.14 11.88 -79.80
C TRP A 766 -16.81 10.48 -79.31
N VAL A 767 -17.43 9.43 -79.85
CA VAL A 767 -17.28 8.06 -79.33
C VAL A 767 -16.29 7.20 -80.13
N ARG A 768 -16.22 7.33 -81.46
CA ARG A 768 -15.25 6.54 -82.27
C ARG A 768 -13.89 7.23 -82.40
N GLU A 769 -13.86 8.54 -82.66
CA GLU A 769 -12.60 9.28 -82.88
C GLU A 769 -12.00 9.79 -81.56
N ARG A 770 -12.83 10.25 -80.62
CA ARG A 770 -12.37 10.82 -79.32
C ARG A 770 -12.53 9.90 -78.11
N GLY A 771 -13.29 8.81 -78.21
CA GLY A 771 -13.50 7.85 -77.11
C GLY A 771 -14.21 8.40 -75.86
N CYS A 772 -14.82 9.60 -75.93
CA CYS A 772 -15.30 10.34 -74.77
C CYS A 772 -16.84 10.40 -74.69
N VAL A 773 -17.43 9.41 -74.02
CA VAL A 773 -18.88 9.34 -73.77
C VAL A 773 -19.44 10.55 -72.98
N PRO A 774 -18.75 11.13 -71.98
CA PRO A 774 -19.22 12.35 -71.32
C PRO A 774 -19.37 13.55 -72.28
N CYS A 775 -18.40 13.78 -73.18
CA CYS A 775 -18.51 14.86 -74.17
C CYS A 775 -19.62 14.59 -75.21
N PHE A 776 -19.80 13.33 -75.60
CA PHE A 776 -20.91 12.90 -76.46
C PHE A 776 -22.28 13.24 -75.85
N LEU A 777 -22.50 12.88 -74.58
CA LEU A 777 -23.76 13.17 -73.88
C LEU A 777 -23.96 14.68 -73.64
N ALA A 778 -22.88 15.43 -73.38
CA ALA A 778 -22.93 16.88 -73.24
C ALA A 778 -23.31 17.59 -74.56
N ALA A 779 -22.73 17.16 -75.69
CA ALA A 779 -23.08 17.69 -77.01
C ALA A 779 -24.56 17.44 -77.34
N LEU A 780 -25.04 16.21 -77.15
CA LEU A 780 -26.46 15.88 -77.36
C LEU A 780 -27.41 16.67 -76.45
N THR A 781 -27.04 16.96 -75.19
CA THR A 781 -27.89 17.83 -74.35
C THR A 781 -27.97 19.26 -74.83
N LEU A 782 -26.90 19.81 -75.41
CA LEU A 782 -26.94 21.16 -75.98
C LEU A 782 -27.80 21.18 -77.25
N GLU A 783 -27.63 20.20 -78.15
CA GLU A 783 -28.44 20.08 -79.37
C GLU A 783 -29.94 19.93 -79.05
N PHE A 784 -30.31 18.96 -78.20
CA PHE A 784 -31.71 18.73 -77.84
C PHE A 784 -32.30 19.89 -77.04
N TYR A 785 -31.51 20.61 -76.23
CA TYR A 785 -31.98 21.81 -75.52
C TYR A 785 -32.22 22.99 -76.49
N ASP A 786 -31.32 23.23 -77.45
CA ASP A 786 -31.48 24.26 -78.48
C ASP A 786 -32.72 23.99 -79.35
N GLU A 787 -32.97 22.73 -79.70
CA GLU A 787 -34.16 22.33 -80.45
C GLU A 787 -35.44 22.43 -79.60
N HIS A 788 -35.41 21.95 -78.36
CA HIS A 788 -36.55 22.03 -77.43
C HIS A 788 -36.93 23.49 -77.15
N THR A 789 -35.95 24.39 -76.93
CA THR A 789 -36.21 25.82 -76.73
C THR A 789 -36.70 26.53 -77.99
N ARG A 790 -36.27 26.11 -79.19
CA ARG A 790 -36.84 26.57 -80.48
C ARG A 790 -38.27 26.06 -80.70
N ALA A 791 -38.61 24.85 -80.26
CA ALA A 791 -39.95 24.30 -80.35
C ALA A 791 -40.93 24.91 -79.32
N VAL A 792 -40.45 25.23 -78.12
CA VAL A 792 -41.24 25.81 -77.02
C VAL A 792 -41.44 27.34 -77.17
N ARG A 793 -40.69 28.00 -78.06
CA ARG A 793 -40.96 29.38 -78.49
C ARG A 793 -41.66 29.40 -79.85
N PRO A 794 -43.01 29.39 -79.92
CA PRO A 794 -43.69 29.99 -81.06
C PRO A 794 -43.29 31.49 -81.15
N GLY A 795 -43.22 32.00 -82.37
CA GLY A 795 -42.87 33.41 -82.65
C GLY A 795 -44.02 34.39 -82.39
#